data_AF-A0A954SA31-F1
#
_entry.id   AF-A0A954SA31-F1
#
_cell.length_a   1.000
_cell.length_b   1.000
_cell.length_c   1.000
_cell.angle_alpha   90.00
_cell.angle_beta   90.00
_cell.angle_gamma   90.00
#
_symmetry.space_group_name_H-M   'P 1'
#
loop_
_entity.id
_entity.type
_entity.pdbx_description
1 polymer ?
#
loop_
_entity_poly.entity_id
_entity_poly.type
_entity_poly.pdbx_seq_one_letter_code
_entity_poly.pdbx_strand_id
1 'polypeptide(L)'
;GVTSLTNTRGDQFLRATGSGSVLSLPNLTTISNGTGNEWDFYLEALQGGKLDLGAVTEIIEPNSGDVRNRSVQVKAEGVNSAVDLSSLQNFVDVYAFETSGFGEYSRLHATQGGTISLGAVLNARGVYIPVDATSSLYGGTLIVSTSSLLTGQGDIFASVNNSGGTIVITPGETGLNIHGDYTQSSTGKLVVAVDDAVDTESYSRLVVDSGASLAGTLEIARANNYEPDLLTDYALITAEVVSGTFDTVTGGTISGGDLTPQYGSSVVALSRSFDRTPVATFTYQNTIPNQRTFFNVSQVVDGRATFRIYDPDGNLVGLSNATPANPDGGDFGSFLLNDIGTYEIRVYGALGENPTFVAAPNAAPLTTQPGYFRKSTNGDINLPGSKQVWEFDTRAGDVISLDVLNIIGAEQQLSFTLRDPDGRTVINRTATAEEFNNADFGPVFARIDGTYTLTVEGIGDDTASYQFLLTGPQAPRVSSHALKGPDAATVYEAWFLFDQAMDTSSFTLAADVLTFQNPSGDLTATGFRWENPTTLVISFASQPSDVPLFMVLASTLLNESGVALDQDGDRIPGEETDDQYQAELVVDNQGPFVIYTQPGTTASAPIDRVTFHFNEPIDANTFSLADVTQFTGPGGVDLIGQLTSVLVADKSATVFFTEQAAGGQFTISIGPDIADAAGNLMDQSRDGANGQVDDVFTLSTNVQSPDLVVASVTDPTPATHGEDITLTWTVQNNGADPATGTWWDYVYLSANDNWDLNDTLVGRVLYTGPELSPNGGSYQGTLTAPLPGVLPGDYHVIVRTNILQSLTEASLSNNTGDSPATASFDIPSLESGNAVSRNVDYREELYYKFEVPSDMASGSLVVRFGTNDTTVANELYISRDALPTRMTHDARSQQGLASNHYIILSSLQAGTYNILAAVTPDQQVQPNTPLGTASLQADLLVPGEFSVVDSFFGQGGTAGNRTIEINGVNFDRSIEVTLTNGTNNVAEAISYYRVGPEKLYATFNLTSVIPGQYDVMLSNAAGQDVVLTGAFDVLQGGGSSNKPSVTAPPAFRRVFHEPLVHFPFTVSWENAGLNDALTPVLQIVSSEPFAADLQDALNGSSQFSETFYGSIGADSPPGILFPGQYESLTYHTVPLGCLKKL
;
A
#
# COMPACT_ATOMS: atom_id res chain seq x y z
N GLY A 1 32.98 0.27 7.80
CA GLY A 1 34.15 -0.06 6.97
C GLY A 1 33.92 0.28 5.50
N VAL A 2 32.85 -0.22 4.90
CA VAL A 2 32.46 0.14 3.51
C VAL A 2 31.95 1.58 3.49
N THR A 3 32.54 2.42 2.63
CA THR A 3 32.20 3.84 2.50
C THR A 3 31.52 4.19 1.17
N SER A 4 31.64 3.31 0.16
CA SER A 4 31.07 3.47 -1.16
C SER A 4 30.66 2.11 -1.73
N LEU A 5 29.57 2.07 -2.48
CA LEU A 5 29.09 0.86 -3.15
C LEU A 5 28.79 1.16 -4.62
N THR A 6 29.34 0.34 -5.52
CA THR A 6 29.16 0.49 -6.97
C THR A 6 28.67 -0.82 -7.58
N ASN A 7 27.57 -0.78 -8.34
CA ASN A 7 27.12 -1.94 -9.11
C ASN A 7 28.11 -2.22 -10.25
N THR A 8 28.63 -3.45 -10.27
CA THR A 8 29.64 -3.89 -11.25
C THR A 8 29.12 -4.94 -12.23
N ARG A 9 27.90 -5.45 -12.05
CA ARG A 9 27.30 -6.49 -12.90
C ARG A 9 25.79 -6.64 -12.66
N GLY A 10 24.99 -6.58 -13.72
CA GLY A 10 23.55 -6.92 -13.70
C GLY A 10 22.76 -6.27 -12.57
N ASP A 11 21.67 -6.90 -12.17
CA ASP A 11 20.85 -6.42 -11.06
C ASP A 11 21.49 -6.74 -9.71
N GLN A 12 21.43 -5.78 -8.79
CA GLN A 12 21.94 -5.91 -7.42
C GLN A 12 20.89 -5.52 -6.40
N PHE A 13 20.93 -6.16 -5.22
CA PHE A 13 19.94 -5.98 -4.16
C PHE A 13 20.64 -5.72 -2.82
N LEU A 14 20.22 -4.66 -2.12
CA LEU A 14 20.32 -4.55 -0.67
C LEU A 14 18.90 -4.65 -0.13
N ARG A 15 18.56 -5.79 0.47
CA ARG A 15 17.19 -6.09 0.87
C ARG A 15 17.13 -6.54 2.33
N ALA A 16 16.23 -5.95 3.10
CA ALA A 16 15.77 -6.44 4.39
C ALA A 16 14.29 -6.86 4.26
N THR A 17 13.95 -8.07 4.69
CA THR A 17 12.57 -8.58 4.61
C THR A 17 12.16 -9.25 5.92
N GLY A 18 10.94 -8.98 6.38
CA GLY A 18 10.39 -9.52 7.62
C GLY A 18 10.61 -8.60 8.83
N SER A 19 9.70 -8.68 9.80
CA SER A 19 9.76 -7.89 11.04
C SER A 19 11.04 -8.18 11.82
N GLY A 20 11.70 -7.12 12.29
CA GLY A 20 12.97 -7.21 13.05
C GLY A 20 14.23 -7.38 12.19
N SER A 21 14.10 -7.63 10.88
CA SER A 21 15.25 -7.68 9.97
C SER A 21 15.84 -6.29 9.76
N VAL A 22 17.12 -6.09 10.10
CA VAL A 22 17.82 -4.82 9.87
C VAL A 22 19.08 -5.04 9.03
N LEU A 23 19.20 -4.31 7.93
CA LEU A 23 20.43 -4.20 7.13
C LEU A 23 21.03 -2.81 7.36
N SER A 24 22.10 -2.71 8.16
CA SER A 24 22.74 -1.44 8.52
C SER A 24 24.13 -1.30 7.90
N LEU A 25 24.36 -0.18 7.20
CA LEU A 25 25.65 0.20 6.62
C LEU A 25 26.03 1.62 7.09
N PRO A 26 26.39 1.80 8.38
CA PRO A 26 26.45 3.11 9.04
C PRO A 26 27.62 4.00 8.57
N ASN A 27 28.50 3.48 7.72
CA ASN A 27 29.62 4.25 7.14
C ASN A 27 29.46 4.46 5.63
N LEU A 28 28.41 3.92 5.00
CA LEU A 28 28.21 4.02 3.56
C LEU A 28 27.76 5.44 3.24
N THR A 29 28.51 6.14 2.38
CA THR A 29 28.26 7.55 2.05
C THR A 29 27.79 7.74 0.61
N THR A 30 28.11 6.80 -0.28
CA THR A 30 27.83 6.89 -1.72
C THR A 30 27.36 5.55 -2.27
N ILE A 31 26.29 5.58 -3.05
CA ILE A 31 25.79 4.44 -3.83
C ILE A 31 25.78 4.86 -5.29
N SER A 32 26.38 4.05 -6.15
CA SER A 32 26.37 4.28 -7.59
C SER A 32 25.97 3.00 -8.32
N ASN A 33 25.09 3.13 -9.30
CA ASN A 33 24.72 2.00 -10.14
C ASN A 33 25.80 1.71 -11.21
N GLY A 34 25.54 0.77 -12.11
CA GLY A 34 26.49 0.29 -13.10
C GLY A 34 26.33 0.89 -14.50
N THR A 35 27.23 0.51 -15.41
CA THR A 35 27.34 1.10 -16.76
C THR A 35 26.68 0.28 -17.87
N GLY A 36 25.94 -0.80 -17.53
CA GLY A 36 25.28 -1.70 -18.48
C GLY A 36 23.80 -1.36 -18.73
N ASN A 37 23.28 -1.85 -19.86
CA ASN A 37 21.84 -1.82 -20.20
C ASN A 37 21.07 -2.74 -19.23
N GLU A 38 19.88 -2.33 -18.77
CA GLU A 38 19.01 -3.15 -17.90
C GLU A 38 19.69 -3.54 -16.58
N TRP A 39 20.57 -2.69 -16.04
CA TRP A 39 21.22 -2.96 -14.74
C TRP A 39 20.56 -2.13 -13.66
N ASP A 40 19.85 -2.78 -12.77
CA ASP A 40 19.18 -2.09 -11.67
C ASP A 40 19.86 -2.28 -10.33
N PHE A 41 19.73 -1.26 -9.48
CA PHE A 41 20.10 -1.34 -8.07
C PHE A 41 18.87 -1.21 -7.19
N TYR A 42 18.51 -2.29 -6.50
CA TYR A 42 17.38 -2.34 -5.58
C TYR A 42 17.84 -2.13 -4.12
N LEU A 43 17.25 -1.15 -3.46
CA LEU A 43 17.41 -0.82 -2.04
C LEU A 43 16.04 -1.00 -1.37
N GLU A 44 15.82 -2.14 -0.70
CA GLU A 44 14.46 -2.58 -0.35
C GLU A 44 14.31 -2.96 1.12
N ALA A 45 13.26 -2.42 1.74
CA ALA A 45 12.74 -2.79 3.04
C ALA A 45 11.31 -3.32 2.87
N LEU A 46 11.09 -4.61 3.14
CA LEU A 46 9.83 -5.30 2.86
C LEU A 46 9.27 -5.99 4.11
N GLN A 47 7.95 -6.03 4.28
CA GLN A 47 7.26 -6.82 5.33
C GLN A 47 7.80 -6.57 6.76
N GLY A 48 8.06 -5.32 7.15
CA GLY A 48 8.60 -4.95 8.47
C GLY A 48 10.13 -4.87 8.56
N GLY A 49 10.84 -5.07 7.44
CA GLY A 49 12.30 -4.96 7.38
C GLY A 49 12.79 -3.50 7.44
N LYS A 50 14.03 -3.29 7.89
CA LYS A 50 14.65 -1.96 8.00
C LYS A 50 15.98 -1.90 7.27
N LEU A 51 16.18 -0.85 6.48
CA LEU A 51 17.42 -0.56 5.77
C LEU A 51 18.00 0.74 6.34
N ASP A 52 19.08 0.63 7.10
CA ASP A 52 19.75 1.75 7.76
C ASP A 52 20.94 2.22 6.92
N LEU A 53 20.71 3.31 6.17
CA LEU A 53 21.64 3.98 5.28
C LEU A 53 21.81 5.45 5.67
N GLY A 54 21.66 5.78 6.95
CA GLY A 54 21.60 7.15 7.44
C GLY A 54 22.83 8.01 7.16
N ALA A 55 23.97 7.41 6.77
CA ALA A 55 25.19 8.11 6.36
C ALA A 55 25.30 8.37 4.84
N VAL A 56 24.39 7.84 4.03
CA VAL A 56 24.43 7.99 2.57
C VAL A 56 24.09 9.43 2.20
N THR A 57 24.98 10.09 1.47
CA THR A 57 24.84 11.48 1.00
C THR A 57 24.52 11.57 -0.48
N GLU A 58 24.87 10.53 -1.25
CA GLU A 58 24.73 10.52 -2.71
C GLU A 58 24.26 9.15 -3.23
N ILE A 59 23.21 9.16 -4.04
CA ILE A 59 22.78 8.05 -4.89
C ILE A 59 22.85 8.52 -6.34
N ILE A 60 23.68 7.85 -7.15
CA ILE A 60 24.00 8.29 -8.51
C ILE A 60 23.72 7.17 -9.50
N GLU A 61 22.92 7.50 -10.51
CA GLU A 61 22.93 6.77 -11.77
C GLU A 61 24.01 7.37 -12.69
N PRO A 62 25.10 6.63 -13.01
CA PRO A 62 26.21 7.16 -13.79
C PRO A 62 25.78 7.76 -15.14
N ASN A 63 26.48 8.80 -15.59
CA ASN A 63 26.20 9.42 -16.90
C ASN A 63 26.98 8.78 -18.07
N SER A 64 27.56 7.60 -17.86
CA SER A 64 28.43 6.89 -18.81
C SER A 64 28.01 5.43 -18.95
N GLY A 65 28.37 4.80 -20.07
CA GLY A 65 27.94 3.44 -20.38
C GLY A 65 26.70 3.39 -21.26
N ASP A 66 26.01 2.25 -21.24
CA ASP A 66 24.71 2.08 -21.90
C ASP A 66 23.61 2.53 -20.93
N VAL A 67 22.95 3.65 -21.24
CA VAL A 67 22.00 4.35 -20.37
C VAL A 67 20.57 3.84 -20.47
N ARG A 68 20.33 2.81 -21.28
CA ARG A 68 18.99 2.28 -21.54
C ARG A 68 18.50 1.41 -20.38
N ASN A 69 17.24 1.60 -20.00
CA ASN A 69 16.46 0.80 -19.06
C ASN A 69 17.18 0.47 -17.74
N ARG A 70 17.93 1.39 -17.15
CA ARG A 70 18.66 1.15 -15.89
C ARG A 70 18.22 2.15 -14.84
N SER A 71 18.19 1.73 -13.58
CA SER A 71 17.66 2.55 -12.49
C SER A 71 18.26 2.21 -11.13
N VAL A 72 18.13 3.14 -10.18
CA VAL A 72 18.21 2.82 -8.75
C VAL A 72 16.81 2.89 -8.17
N GLN A 73 16.38 1.84 -7.47
CA GLN A 73 15.04 1.74 -6.88
C GLN A 73 15.14 1.64 -5.36
N VAL A 74 14.61 2.64 -4.67
CA VAL A 74 14.52 2.67 -3.20
C VAL A 74 13.08 2.39 -2.77
N LYS A 75 12.85 1.22 -2.16
CA LYS A 75 11.52 0.72 -1.76
C LYS A 75 11.39 0.54 -0.25
N ALA A 76 10.33 1.10 0.33
CA ALA A 76 9.81 0.68 1.63
C ALA A 76 8.37 0.20 1.46
N GLU A 77 8.10 -1.09 1.68
CA GLU A 77 6.77 -1.69 1.47
C GLU A 77 6.28 -2.50 2.66
N GLY A 78 5.08 -2.17 3.14
CA GLY A 78 4.42 -2.82 4.27
C GLY A 78 4.62 -2.08 5.59
N VAL A 79 3.71 -2.32 6.53
CA VAL A 79 3.73 -1.72 7.88
C VAL A 79 5.07 -2.04 8.57
N ASN A 80 5.65 -1.02 9.22
CA ASN A 80 6.96 -1.06 9.90
C ASN A 80 8.18 -1.28 8.98
N SER A 81 8.00 -1.36 7.67
CA SER A 81 9.13 -1.31 6.74
C SER A 81 9.70 0.11 6.68
N ALA A 82 11.02 0.24 6.81
CA ALA A 82 11.67 1.54 6.85
C ALA A 82 12.98 1.58 6.07
N VAL A 83 13.20 2.65 5.30
CA VAL A 83 14.51 2.99 4.72
C VAL A 83 14.97 4.33 5.30
N ASP A 84 16.12 4.35 5.96
CA ASP A 84 16.74 5.57 6.49
C ASP A 84 17.77 6.14 5.51
N LEU A 85 17.46 7.29 4.91
CA LEU A 85 18.33 8.10 4.06
C LEU A 85 18.46 9.54 4.60
N SER A 86 18.47 9.69 5.93
CA SER A 86 18.48 10.97 6.65
C SER A 86 19.66 11.91 6.37
N SER A 87 20.73 11.45 5.73
CA SER A 87 21.83 12.30 5.24
C SER A 87 21.83 12.50 3.72
N LEU A 88 20.86 11.95 2.98
CA LEU A 88 20.88 11.96 1.51
C LEU A 88 20.65 13.36 0.97
N GLN A 89 21.63 13.87 0.23
CA GLN A 89 21.57 15.21 -0.36
C GLN A 89 21.24 15.18 -1.85
N ASN A 90 21.70 14.14 -2.56
CA ASN A 90 21.52 14.04 -4.00
C ASN A 90 21.06 12.63 -4.39
N PHE A 91 19.93 12.55 -5.09
CA PHE A 91 19.51 11.38 -5.82
C PHE A 91 19.36 11.78 -7.29
N VAL A 92 20.36 11.43 -8.09
CA VAL A 92 20.52 11.97 -9.43
C VAL A 92 20.53 10.85 -10.47
N ASP A 93 19.58 10.97 -11.38
CA ASP A 93 19.49 10.25 -12.63
C ASP A 93 19.35 11.26 -13.78
N VAL A 94 20.43 11.43 -14.53
CA VAL A 94 20.49 12.47 -15.58
C VAL A 94 19.74 12.05 -16.85
N TYR A 95 19.56 10.76 -17.06
CA TYR A 95 18.96 10.16 -18.26
C TYR A 95 17.61 9.50 -17.98
N ALA A 96 17.07 9.71 -16.79
CA ALA A 96 15.70 9.38 -16.43
C ALA A 96 14.75 9.82 -17.54
N PHE A 97 14.11 8.84 -18.15
CA PHE A 97 13.16 9.03 -19.24
C PHE A 97 13.70 9.91 -20.37
N GLU A 98 14.79 9.48 -21.01
CA GLU A 98 15.23 10.08 -22.27
C GLU A 98 14.05 10.13 -23.28
N THR A 99 13.93 11.25 -23.98
CA THR A 99 12.96 11.47 -25.08
C THR A 99 13.13 10.48 -26.26
N SER A 100 14.15 9.61 -26.21
CA SER A 100 14.38 8.48 -27.12
C SER A 100 13.48 7.26 -26.84
N GLY A 101 12.82 7.21 -25.67
CA GLY A 101 11.86 6.15 -25.29
C GLY A 101 12.47 4.91 -24.61
N PHE A 102 13.76 4.95 -24.25
CA PHE A 102 14.49 3.80 -23.67
C PHE A 102 15.08 4.06 -22.27
N GLY A 103 14.77 5.17 -21.60
CA GLY A 103 15.24 5.46 -20.24
C GLY A 103 14.22 5.02 -19.18
N GLU A 104 14.68 4.39 -18.10
CA GLU A 104 13.86 4.08 -16.92
C GLU A 104 14.06 5.15 -15.84
N TYR A 105 13.04 5.40 -15.01
CA TYR A 105 13.17 6.28 -13.84
C TYR A 105 13.83 5.54 -12.68
N SER A 106 14.82 6.17 -12.06
CA SER A 106 15.15 5.86 -10.67
C SER A 106 13.96 6.17 -9.76
N ARG A 107 13.75 5.37 -8.71
CA ARG A 107 12.52 5.41 -7.89
C ARG A 107 12.80 5.61 -6.41
N LEU A 108 11.92 6.36 -5.76
CA LEU A 108 11.86 6.53 -4.32
C LEU A 108 10.40 6.30 -3.90
N HIS A 109 10.07 5.08 -3.48
CA HIS A 109 8.67 4.69 -3.23
C HIS A 109 8.46 4.08 -1.84
N ALA A 110 7.54 4.70 -1.11
CA ALA A 110 6.94 4.16 0.09
C ALA A 110 5.52 3.68 -0.27
N THR A 111 5.19 2.44 0.04
CA THR A 111 3.88 1.84 -0.27
C THR A 111 3.34 0.99 0.88
N GLN A 112 2.01 0.87 1.00
CA GLN A 112 1.34 -0.01 2.00
C GLN A 112 1.81 0.25 3.46
N GLY A 113 1.96 1.50 3.87
CA GLY A 113 2.41 1.86 5.22
C GLY A 113 3.93 1.80 5.46
N GLY A 114 4.72 1.67 4.40
CA GLY A 114 6.18 1.81 4.46
C GLY A 114 6.62 3.25 4.70
N THR A 115 7.83 3.44 5.23
CA THR A 115 8.38 4.78 5.57
C THR A 115 9.77 4.99 4.98
N ILE A 116 10.03 6.20 4.48
CA ILE A 116 11.38 6.61 4.03
C ILE A 116 11.76 7.93 4.69
N SER A 117 12.90 7.96 5.38
CA SER A 117 13.52 9.20 5.90
C SER A 117 14.47 9.78 4.85
N LEU A 118 14.33 11.06 4.54
CA LEU A 118 15.08 11.83 3.56
C LEU A 118 16.04 12.81 4.26
N GLY A 119 17.02 13.29 3.51
CA GLY A 119 17.93 14.31 4.00
C GLY A 119 17.27 15.63 4.38
N ALA A 120 18.00 16.45 5.14
CA ALA A 120 17.60 17.82 5.48
C ALA A 120 17.30 18.64 4.21
N VAL A 121 18.06 18.45 3.13
CA VAL A 121 17.73 18.95 1.79
C VAL A 121 18.09 17.87 0.77
N LEU A 122 17.09 17.29 0.13
CA LEU A 122 17.27 16.28 -0.91
C LEU A 122 16.99 16.88 -2.30
N ASN A 123 18.01 16.90 -3.15
CA ASN A 123 17.86 17.17 -4.57
C ASN A 123 17.57 15.87 -5.34
N ALA A 124 16.32 15.70 -5.76
CA ALA A 124 15.86 14.59 -6.58
C ALA A 124 15.77 15.04 -8.04
N ARG A 125 16.66 14.53 -8.90
CA ARG A 125 16.68 14.81 -10.34
C ARG A 125 16.54 13.50 -11.10
N GLY A 126 15.53 13.40 -11.98
CA GLY A 126 15.25 12.16 -12.71
C GLY A 126 14.63 11.06 -11.86
N VAL A 127 13.97 11.42 -10.75
CA VAL A 127 13.43 10.44 -9.80
C VAL A 127 11.91 10.42 -9.87
N TYR A 128 11.33 9.23 -9.92
CA TYR A 128 9.91 8.97 -9.74
C TYR A 128 9.58 8.71 -8.28
N ILE A 129 8.66 9.49 -7.73
CA ILE A 129 8.32 9.53 -6.30
C ILE A 129 6.81 9.36 -6.15
N PRO A 130 6.29 8.11 -6.07
CA PRO A 130 4.89 7.88 -5.75
C PRO A 130 4.66 7.93 -4.23
N VAL A 131 3.59 8.59 -3.79
CA VAL A 131 3.13 8.66 -2.40
C VAL A 131 1.67 8.24 -2.34
N ASP A 132 1.40 6.99 -1.96
CA ASP A 132 0.02 6.49 -1.81
C ASP A 132 -0.65 7.00 -0.51
N ALA A 133 -1.97 6.87 -0.41
CA ALA A 133 -2.78 7.40 0.70
C ALA A 133 -2.42 6.81 2.09
N THR A 134 -1.62 5.75 2.15
CA THR A 134 -1.25 5.06 3.39
C THR A 134 0.23 5.21 3.76
N SER A 135 1.02 5.90 2.92
CA SER A 135 2.47 5.94 3.01
C SER A 135 2.97 7.35 3.30
N SER A 136 4.17 7.45 3.90
CA SER A 136 4.71 8.73 4.33
C SER A 136 6.19 8.89 3.99
N LEU A 137 6.54 10.07 3.49
CA LEU A 137 7.93 10.53 3.33
C LEU A 137 8.28 11.55 4.41
N TYR A 138 9.47 11.44 5.01
CA TYR A 138 9.91 12.32 6.10
C TYR A 138 11.20 13.03 5.70
N GLY A 139 11.31 14.34 5.82
CA GLY A 139 12.53 15.06 5.43
C GLY A 139 12.52 16.53 5.81
N GLY A 140 13.59 17.27 5.46
CA GLY A 140 13.58 18.73 5.61
C GLY A 140 12.98 19.41 4.38
N THR A 141 13.68 19.37 3.26
CA THR A 141 13.20 19.89 1.97
C THR A 141 13.44 18.89 0.84
N LEU A 142 12.37 18.48 0.14
CA LEU A 142 12.43 17.72 -1.09
C LEU A 142 12.43 18.67 -2.29
N ILE A 143 13.56 18.76 -2.99
CA ILE A 143 13.68 19.51 -4.25
C ILE A 143 13.36 18.56 -5.40
N VAL A 144 12.20 18.77 -6.04
CA VAL A 144 11.76 18.05 -7.23
C VAL A 144 12.34 18.78 -8.45
N SER A 145 13.50 18.33 -8.90
CA SER A 145 14.27 18.94 -10.00
C SER A 145 13.80 18.44 -11.38
N THR A 146 14.45 18.93 -12.43
CA THR A 146 14.14 18.59 -13.82
C THR A 146 14.09 17.09 -14.06
N SER A 147 13.13 16.66 -14.88
CA SER A 147 12.85 15.24 -15.17
C SER A 147 12.46 14.40 -13.97
N SER A 148 12.16 14.98 -12.80
CA SER A 148 11.56 14.23 -11.68
C SER A 148 10.03 14.31 -11.73
N LEU A 149 9.38 13.27 -11.23
CA LEU A 149 7.92 13.14 -11.16
C LEU A 149 7.52 12.75 -9.74
N LEU A 150 6.79 13.62 -9.05
CA LEU A 150 6.12 13.33 -7.77
C LEU A 150 4.64 13.08 -8.03
N THR A 151 4.06 12.00 -7.51
CA THR A 151 2.65 11.68 -7.73
C THR A 151 1.95 11.05 -6.54
N GLY A 152 0.63 11.25 -6.40
CA GLY A 152 -0.21 10.49 -5.46
C GLY A 152 -1.13 11.34 -4.55
N GLN A 153 -1.44 10.80 -3.36
CA GLN A 153 -2.51 11.21 -2.43
C GLN A 153 -2.19 11.00 -0.93
N GLY A 154 -0.91 10.82 -0.59
CA GLY A 154 -0.48 10.61 0.79
C GLY A 154 0.17 11.84 1.44
N ASP A 155 0.85 11.60 2.55
CA ASP A 155 1.48 12.64 3.37
C ASP A 155 2.99 12.78 3.09
N ILE A 156 3.43 14.03 2.91
CA ILE A 156 4.83 14.42 2.82
C ILE A 156 5.15 15.31 4.02
N PHE A 157 5.89 14.76 4.97
CA PHE A 157 6.40 15.48 6.15
C PHE A 157 7.74 16.15 5.83
N ALA A 158 7.70 17.09 4.88
CA ALA A 158 8.82 17.92 4.45
C ALA A 158 8.31 19.15 3.69
N SER A 159 9.14 20.18 3.57
CA SER A 159 8.89 21.21 2.55
C SER A 159 9.15 20.65 1.15
N VAL A 160 8.37 21.05 0.15
CA VAL A 160 8.53 20.63 -1.25
C VAL A 160 8.86 21.84 -2.12
N ASN A 161 9.99 21.77 -2.82
CA ASN A 161 10.40 22.77 -3.80
C ASN A 161 10.39 22.17 -5.20
N ASN A 162 9.38 22.53 -6.00
CA ASN A 162 9.30 22.17 -7.40
C ASN A 162 10.18 23.09 -8.26
N SER A 163 11.46 22.71 -8.38
CA SER A 163 12.51 23.47 -9.07
C SER A 163 12.71 23.03 -10.53
N GLY A 164 11.66 22.53 -11.20
CA GLY A 164 11.70 22.13 -12.61
C GLY A 164 11.14 20.74 -12.91
N GLY A 165 10.65 20.02 -11.90
CA GLY A 165 9.96 18.75 -12.08
C GLY A 165 8.47 18.89 -12.36
N THR A 166 7.78 17.75 -12.38
CA THR A 166 6.32 17.67 -12.49
C THR A 166 5.74 17.04 -11.23
N ILE A 167 4.73 17.67 -10.65
CA ILE A 167 3.95 17.12 -9.54
C ILE A 167 2.56 16.79 -10.09
N VAL A 168 2.10 15.55 -9.94
CA VAL A 168 0.79 15.07 -10.40
C VAL A 168 -0.02 14.59 -9.20
N ILE A 169 -1.11 15.27 -8.88
CA ILE A 169 -1.97 14.86 -7.78
C ILE A 169 -3.09 14.02 -8.38
N THR A 170 -3.28 12.79 -7.89
CA THR A 170 -4.41 11.95 -8.33
C THR A 170 -5.72 12.42 -7.68
N PRO A 171 -6.91 12.24 -8.28
CA PRO A 171 -8.21 12.56 -7.66
C PRO A 171 -8.61 11.60 -6.54
N GLY A 172 -9.00 12.11 -5.36
CA GLY A 172 -9.41 11.30 -4.20
C GLY A 172 -9.64 12.16 -2.95
N GLU A 173 -10.27 11.58 -1.92
CA GLU A 173 -10.79 12.31 -0.73
C GLU A 173 -9.69 13.04 0.08
N THR A 174 -8.49 12.47 0.18
CA THR A 174 -7.40 12.99 1.02
C THR A 174 -6.60 14.11 0.33
N GLY A 175 -6.33 13.99 -0.97
CA GLY A 175 -5.39 14.87 -1.69
C GLY A 175 -3.93 14.58 -1.35
N LEU A 176 -2.98 15.35 -1.89
CA LEU A 176 -1.56 15.27 -1.50
C LEU A 176 -1.31 16.29 -0.38
N ASN A 177 -0.86 15.83 0.78
CA ASN A 177 -0.66 16.68 1.96
C ASN A 177 0.82 16.98 2.18
N ILE A 178 1.18 18.25 2.30
CA ILE A 178 2.53 18.74 2.57
C ILE A 178 2.54 19.39 3.95
N HIS A 179 3.19 18.74 4.90
CA HIS A 179 3.38 19.26 6.25
C HIS A 179 4.66 20.11 6.32
N GLY A 180 4.69 21.17 5.53
CA GLY A 180 5.82 22.09 5.34
C GLY A 180 5.47 23.17 4.31
N ASP A 181 6.47 23.89 3.80
CA ASP A 181 6.24 24.86 2.72
C ASP A 181 6.17 24.18 1.36
N TYR A 182 5.29 24.68 0.49
CA TYR A 182 5.28 24.36 -0.93
C TYR A 182 5.80 25.56 -1.73
N THR A 183 6.84 25.34 -2.54
CA THR A 183 7.35 26.36 -3.47
C THR A 183 7.41 25.80 -4.88
N GLN A 184 6.93 26.55 -5.86
CA GLN A 184 7.09 26.23 -7.27
C GLN A 184 7.86 27.32 -7.99
N SER A 185 8.90 26.92 -8.71
CA SER A 185 9.69 27.80 -9.59
C SER A 185 8.99 28.04 -10.93
N SER A 186 9.46 29.03 -11.70
CA SER A 186 8.94 29.32 -13.05
C SER A 186 9.07 28.16 -14.05
N THR A 187 9.92 27.18 -13.76
CA THR A 187 10.12 25.98 -14.58
C THR A 187 9.36 24.75 -14.05
N GLY A 188 8.79 24.83 -12.84
CA GLY A 188 8.02 23.75 -12.26
C GLY A 188 6.63 23.62 -12.89
N LYS A 189 6.09 22.40 -12.86
CA LYS A 189 4.73 22.08 -13.32
C LYS A 189 3.95 21.37 -12.21
N LEU A 190 2.75 21.85 -11.91
CA LEU A 190 1.75 21.19 -11.07
C LEU A 190 0.60 20.71 -11.97
N VAL A 191 0.21 19.44 -11.84
CA VAL A 191 -0.90 18.82 -12.56
C VAL A 191 -1.97 18.41 -11.56
N VAL A 192 -3.17 18.94 -11.77
CA VAL A 192 -4.38 18.61 -11.00
C VAL A 192 -5.41 18.03 -11.95
N ALA A 193 -6.13 17.01 -11.52
CA ALA A 193 -7.17 16.37 -12.30
C ALA A 193 -8.56 16.65 -11.71
N VAL A 194 -9.55 16.75 -12.58
CA VAL A 194 -10.97 16.83 -12.22
C VAL A 194 -11.66 15.56 -12.74
N ASP A 195 -12.51 14.94 -11.91
CA ASP A 195 -13.17 13.63 -12.18
C ASP A 195 -14.68 13.64 -11.86
N ASP A 196 -15.39 12.56 -12.22
CA ASP A 196 -16.87 12.43 -12.22
C ASP A 196 -17.49 11.66 -11.04
N ALA A 197 -16.70 11.26 -10.04
CA ALA A 197 -17.17 10.32 -9.03
C ALA A 197 -18.34 10.87 -8.18
N VAL A 198 -19.12 9.95 -7.62
CA VAL A 198 -20.50 10.12 -7.14
C VAL A 198 -20.65 11.08 -5.94
N ASP A 199 -19.55 11.52 -5.33
CA ASP A 199 -19.45 12.50 -4.26
C ASP A 199 -18.81 13.82 -4.73
N THR A 200 -19.08 14.93 -4.03
CA THR A 200 -18.61 16.27 -4.44
C THR A 200 -17.13 16.58 -4.17
N GLU A 201 -16.32 15.57 -3.82
CA GLU A 201 -14.95 15.75 -3.33
C GLU A 201 -13.89 14.99 -4.14
N SER A 202 -14.28 14.25 -5.18
CA SER A 202 -13.37 13.48 -6.03
C SER A 202 -12.63 14.31 -7.09
N TYR A 203 -11.79 15.25 -6.66
CA TYR A 203 -10.84 15.99 -7.52
C TYR A 203 -9.49 16.16 -6.83
N SER A 204 -8.44 16.49 -7.59
CA SER A 204 -7.09 16.64 -7.03
C SER A 204 -6.97 17.87 -6.13
N ARG A 205 -6.51 17.67 -4.88
CA ARG A 205 -6.24 18.74 -3.91
C ARG A 205 -4.80 18.68 -3.39
N LEU A 206 -4.13 19.82 -3.36
CA LEU A 206 -2.85 20.02 -2.66
C LEU A 206 -3.15 20.71 -1.32
N VAL A 207 -2.91 20.02 -0.21
CA VAL A 207 -3.05 20.60 1.13
C VAL A 207 -1.66 20.92 1.65
N VAL A 208 -1.43 22.14 2.10
CA VAL A 208 -0.15 22.62 2.62
C VAL A 208 -0.41 23.18 4.01
N ASP A 209 0.31 22.71 5.01
CA ASP A 209 0.09 23.18 6.39
C ASP A 209 0.59 24.62 6.61
N SER A 210 1.65 25.02 5.89
CA SER A 210 2.29 26.33 6.00
C SER A 210 2.14 27.15 4.71
N GLY A 211 3.22 27.74 4.17
CA GLY A 211 3.18 28.63 3.02
C GLY A 211 3.19 27.92 1.66
N ALA A 212 2.37 28.40 0.72
CA ALA A 212 2.43 28.03 -0.70
C ALA A 212 2.88 29.22 -1.56
N SER A 213 4.01 29.10 -2.25
CA SER A 213 4.54 30.09 -3.19
C SER A 213 4.47 29.56 -4.62
N LEU A 214 3.72 30.26 -5.48
CA LEU A 214 3.32 29.78 -6.81
C LEU A 214 4.03 30.53 -7.93
N ALA A 215 4.56 29.79 -8.90
CA ALA A 215 5.06 30.27 -10.19
C ALA A 215 4.93 29.15 -11.24
N GLY A 216 5.36 29.37 -12.48
CA GLY A 216 5.46 28.31 -13.48
C GLY A 216 4.10 27.83 -14.01
N THR A 217 3.97 26.52 -14.26
CA THR A 217 2.79 25.98 -14.94
C THR A 217 1.82 25.26 -13.99
N LEU A 218 0.53 25.57 -14.11
CA LEU A 218 -0.56 24.73 -13.64
C LEU A 218 -1.23 24.05 -14.84
N GLU A 219 -1.32 22.73 -14.84
CA GLU A 219 -2.06 21.96 -15.83
C GLU A 219 -3.30 21.34 -15.20
N ILE A 220 -4.44 21.57 -15.84
CA ILE A 220 -5.72 20.99 -15.48
C ILE A 220 -5.96 19.79 -16.39
N ALA A 221 -5.85 18.59 -15.83
CA ALA A 221 -6.13 17.33 -16.51
C ALA A 221 -7.62 16.94 -16.35
N ARG A 222 -8.13 16.18 -17.32
CA ARG A 222 -9.48 15.60 -17.28
C ARG A 222 -9.35 14.08 -17.16
N ALA A 223 -9.75 13.51 -16.03
CA ALA A 223 -9.85 12.07 -15.88
C ALA A 223 -11.07 11.55 -16.66
N ASN A 224 -11.00 10.35 -17.23
CA ASN A 224 -12.16 9.66 -17.86
C ASN A 224 -12.93 10.43 -18.95
N ASN A 225 -12.31 11.42 -19.61
CA ASN A 225 -13.00 12.38 -20.50
C ASN A 225 -14.14 13.16 -19.81
N TYR A 226 -14.10 13.28 -18.48
CA TYR A 226 -15.02 14.09 -17.71
C TYR A 226 -14.93 15.55 -18.15
N GLU A 227 -16.10 16.15 -18.39
CA GLU A 227 -16.22 17.57 -18.64
C GLU A 227 -16.72 18.23 -17.35
N PRO A 228 -15.87 18.99 -16.64
CA PRO A 228 -16.23 19.64 -15.38
C PRO A 228 -17.51 20.43 -15.49
N ASP A 229 -18.40 20.26 -14.50
CA ASP A 229 -19.58 21.09 -14.40
C ASP A 229 -19.15 22.56 -14.25
N LEU A 230 -19.60 23.40 -15.19
CA LEU A 230 -19.37 24.83 -15.25
C LEU A 230 -19.88 25.60 -14.01
N LEU A 231 -20.59 24.90 -13.11
CA LEU A 231 -21.25 25.44 -11.93
C LEU A 231 -20.52 25.19 -10.61
N THR A 232 -19.51 24.31 -10.58
CA THR A 232 -18.76 23.92 -9.37
C THR A 232 -17.44 24.70 -9.25
N ASP A 233 -17.09 25.15 -8.04
CA ASP A 233 -15.76 25.66 -7.74
C ASP A 233 -14.89 24.55 -7.14
N TYR A 234 -13.63 24.42 -7.57
CA TYR A 234 -12.72 23.37 -7.12
C TYR A 234 -11.56 23.96 -6.31
N ALA A 235 -11.39 23.58 -5.04
CA ALA A 235 -10.29 24.06 -4.20
C ALA A 235 -9.01 23.27 -4.48
N LEU A 236 -8.16 23.77 -5.37
CA LEU A 236 -6.98 23.05 -5.85
C LEU A 236 -5.83 23.07 -4.85
N ILE A 237 -5.64 24.19 -4.15
CA ILE A 237 -4.57 24.37 -3.17
C ILE A 237 -5.16 25.02 -1.93
N THR A 238 -4.86 24.49 -0.75
CA THR A 238 -5.16 25.12 0.54
C THR A 238 -3.87 25.25 1.34
N ALA A 239 -3.58 26.44 1.87
CA ALA A 239 -2.36 26.74 2.60
C ALA A 239 -2.61 27.78 3.71
N GLU A 240 -1.71 27.89 4.70
CA GLU A 240 -1.77 28.98 5.70
C GLU A 240 -1.70 30.34 5.00
N VAL A 241 -0.72 30.49 4.10
CA VAL A 241 -0.57 31.65 3.21
C VAL A 241 -0.29 31.18 1.79
N VAL A 242 -1.06 31.69 0.83
CA VAL A 242 -0.80 31.57 -0.60
C VAL A 242 -0.19 32.86 -1.12
N SER A 243 0.91 32.74 -1.85
CA SER A 243 1.60 33.86 -2.50
C SER A 243 1.98 33.53 -3.94
N GLY A 244 2.05 34.55 -4.80
CA GLY A 244 2.36 34.37 -6.22
C GLY A 244 1.18 33.86 -7.04
N THR A 245 1.44 33.59 -8.32
CA THR A 245 0.46 33.10 -9.30
C THR A 245 1.14 32.19 -10.30
N PHE A 246 0.40 31.28 -10.94
CA PHE A 246 0.94 30.49 -12.03
C PHE A 246 1.16 31.38 -13.27
N ASP A 247 2.34 31.28 -13.87
CA ASP A 247 2.71 32.03 -15.08
C ASP A 247 1.93 31.51 -16.30
N THR A 248 1.61 30.21 -16.31
CA THR A 248 0.87 29.55 -17.39
C THR A 248 -0.15 28.58 -16.81
N VAL A 249 -1.37 28.62 -17.35
CA VAL A 249 -2.42 27.66 -17.02
C VAL A 249 -2.81 26.92 -18.31
N THR A 250 -2.70 25.60 -18.32
CA THR A 250 -3.07 24.73 -19.46
C THR A 250 -4.25 23.83 -19.08
N GLY A 251 -5.01 23.37 -20.07
CA GLY A 251 -6.12 22.42 -19.85
C GLY A 251 -7.41 23.01 -19.27
N GLY A 252 -7.45 24.29 -18.90
CA GLY A 252 -8.64 24.95 -18.33
C GLY A 252 -9.76 25.31 -19.32
N THR A 253 -9.57 25.14 -20.64
CA THR A 253 -10.61 25.46 -21.63
C THR A 253 -11.59 24.31 -21.80
N ILE A 254 -12.86 24.55 -21.48
CA ILE A 254 -13.95 23.57 -21.57
C ILE A 254 -15.12 24.08 -22.42
N SER A 255 -16.00 23.17 -22.84
CA SER A 255 -17.20 23.44 -23.63
C SER A 255 -18.14 24.33 -22.82
N GLY A 256 -18.16 25.60 -23.17
CA GLY A 256 -18.99 26.60 -22.52
C GLY A 256 -18.22 27.78 -21.94
N GLY A 257 -16.93 27.65 -21.61
CA GLY A 257 -16.09 28.74 -21.06
C GLY A 257 -14.77 28.24 -20.48
N ASP A 258 -13.90 29.16 -20.03
CA ASP A 258 -12.62 28.80 -19.40
C ASP A 258 -12.76 28.68 -17.88
N LEU A 259 -12.19 27.62 -17.30
CA LEU A 259 -11.90 27.50 -15.89
C LEU A 259 -10.59 28.23 -15.58
N THR A 260 -10.65 29.18 -14.65
CA THR A 260 -9.52 30.05 -14.31
C THR A 260 -9.21 29.97 -12.82
N PRO A 261 -7.92 29.85 -12.42
CA PRO A 261 -7.55 29.87 -11.02
C PRO A 261 -7.85 31.26 -10.42
N GLN A 262 -8.43 31.24 -9.23
CA GLN A 262 -8.68 32.37 -8.36
C GLN A 262 -7.70 32.25 -7.21
N TYR A 263 -6.91 33.30 -7.01
CA TYR A 263 -5.88 33.32 -5.98
C TYR A 263 -6.43 34.05 -4.76
N GLY A 264 -6.67 33.28 -3.71
CA GLY A 264 -6.98 33.76 -2.38
C GLY A 264 -5.72 33.91 -1.52
N SER A 265 -5.87 34.39 -0.29
CA SER A 265 -4.79 34.48 0.70
C SER A 265 -4.46 33.14 1.34
N SER A 266 -5.38 32.16 1.31
CA SER A 266 -5.19 30.81 1.87
C SER A 266 -5.70 29.68 0.96
N VAL A 267 -6.24 30.01 -0.22
CA VAL A 267 -6.80 29.03 -1.16
C VAL A 267 -6.54 29.43 -2.61
N VAL A 268 -6.27 28.45 -3.48
CA VAL A 268 -6.37 28.61 -4.94
C VAL A 268 -7.55 27.78 -5.43
N ALA A 269 -8.52 28.47 -6.03
CA ALA A 269 -9.77 27.88 -6.48
C ALA A 269 -9.91 27.92 -7.99
N LEU A 270 -10.31 26.84 -8.63
CA LEU A 270 -10.65 26.85 -10.04
C LEU A 270 -12.12 27.24 -10.23
N SER A 271 -12.38 28.36 -10.93
CA SER A 271 -13.75 28.82 -11.21
C SER A 271 -13.88 29.59 -12.53
N ARG A 272 -15.12 29.75 -13.00
CA ARG A 272 -15.46 30.35 -14.31
C ARG A 272 -15.65 31.88 -14.31
N SER A 273 -15.19 32.61 -13.28
CA SER A 273 -15.27 34.09 -13.12
C SER A 273 -16.60 34.71 -12.62
N PHE A 274 -16.49 35.97 -12.16
CA PHE A 274 -17.19 36.69 -11.07
C PHE A 274 -18.65 37.15 -11.26
N ASP A 275 -19.37 36.80 -12.33
CA ASP A 275 -20.68 37.41 -12.63
C ASP A 275 -21.89 36.74 -11.94
N ARG A 276 -21.69 35.99 -10.85
CA ARG A 276 -22.79 35.43 -10.07
C ARG A 276 -23.17 36.36 -8.92
N THR A 277 -24.45 36.71 -8.82
CA THR A 277 -24.98 37.39 -7.63
C THR A 277 -25.16 36.33 -6.52
N PRO A 278 -24.62 36.54 -5.31
CA PRO A 278 -24.86 35.61 -4.22
C PRO A 278 -26.35 35.55 -3.88
N VAL A 279 -26.87 34.35 -3.63
CA VAL A 279 -28.25 34.12 -3.19
C VAL A 279 -28.42 34.48 -1.71
N ALA A 280 -27.33 34.44 -0.94
CA ALA A 280 -27.27 34.88 0.45
C ALA A 280 -25.86 35.36 0.83
N THR A 281 -25.78 36.19 1.87
CA THR A 281 -24.50 36.65 2.43
C THR A 281 -24.61 36.71 3.95
N PHE A 282 -23.61 36.17 4.64
CA PHE A 282 -23.49 36.17 6.09
C PHE A 282 -22.19 36.84 6.51
N THR A 283 -22.16 37.31 7.74
CA THR A 283 -20.94 37.84 8.36
C THR A 283 -20.58 37.00 9.56
N TYR A 284 -19.32 36.62 9.67
CA TYR A 284 -18.74 35.96 10.83
C TYR A 284 -17.69 36.88 11.45
N GLN A 285 -17.80 37.14 12.75
CA GLN A 285 -16.80 37.93 13.46
C GLN A 285 -15.73 37.00 14.01
N ASN A 286 -14.57 36.97 13.36
CA ASN A 286 -13.42 36.31 13.91
C ASN A 286 -12.75 37.23 14.95
N THR A 287 -12.62 36.75 16.18
CA THR A 287 -12.03 37.51 17.28
C THR A 287 -10.61 37.06 17.63
N ILE A 288 -10.13 35.98 17.01
CA ILE A 288 -8.85 35.34 17.30
C ILE A 288 -8.08 35.16 15.98
N PRO A 289 -6.83 35.66 15.85
CA PRO A 289 -6.05 35.47 14.64
C PRO A 289 -5.66 34.00 14.47
N ASN A 290 -5.46 33.56 13.22
CA ASN A 290 -5.09 32.19 12.85
C ASN A 290 -6.02 31.11 13.42
N GLN A 291 -7.32 31.42 13.52
CA GLN A 291 -8.31 30.50 14.06
C GLN A 291 -8.81 29.55 12.97
N ARG A 292 -8.65 28.23 13.15
CA ARG A 292 -9.39 27.26 12.31
C ARG A 292 -10.87 27.29 12.70
N THR A 293 -11.71 27.61 11.73
CA THR A 293 -13.15 27.77 11.90
C THR A 293 -13.89 26.76 11.04
N PHE A 294 -14.91 26.14 11.60
CA PHE A 294 -15.78 25.18 10.92
C PHE A 294 -17.17 25.79 10.74
N PHE A 295 -17.84 25.42 9.65
CA PHE A 295 -19.20 25.85 9.38
C PHE A 295 -20.08 24.61 9.25
N ASN A 296 -20.98 24.38 10.22
CA ASN A 296 -21.90 23.26 10.10
C ASN A 296 -23.09 23.70 9.25
N VAL A 297 -23.41 22.95 8.19
CA VAL A 297 -24.66 23.12 7.43
C VAL A 297 -25.50 21.87 7.58
N SER A 298 -26.51 21.96 8.43
CA SER A 298 -27.35 20.84 8.82
C SER A 298 -28.38 20.43 7.77
N GLN A 299 -28.59 21.25 6.72
CA GLN A 299 -29.49 20.91 5.62
C GLN A 299 -29.27 21.81 4.39
N VAL A 300 -29.29 21.23 3.19
CA VAL A 300 -29.46 21.96 1.91
C VAL A 300 -30.66 21.37 1.16
N VAL A 301 -31.61 22.23 0.78
CA VAL A 301 -32.87 21.86 0.12
C VAL A 301 -33.01 22.65 -1.18
N ASP A 302 -33.54 22.00 -2.22
CA ASP A 302 -33.88 22.61 -3.52
C ASP A 302 -32.70 23.16 -4.34
N GLY A 303 -31.53 22.52 -4.27
CA GLY A 303 -30.44 22.74 -5.24
C GLY A 303 -29.02 22.60 -4.67
N ARG A 304 -28.00 22.74 -5.52
CA ARG A 304 -26.58 22.79 -5.13
C ARG A 304 -26.20 24.20 -4.70
N ALA A 305 -25.32 24.31 -3.70
CA ALA A 305 -24.83 25.57 -3.18
C ALA A 305 -23.29 25.59 -3.08
N THR A 306 -22.68 26.71 -3.44
CA THR A 306 -21.26 26.97 -3.21
C THR A 306 -21.10 28.11 -2.22
N PHE A 307 -20.32 27.87 -1.17
CA PHE A 307 -20.03 28.85 -0.13
C PHE A 307 -18.60 29.34 -0.35
N ARG A 308 -18.41 30.66 -0.33
CA ARG A 308 -17.10 31.31 -0.42
C ARG A 308 -16.92 32.22 0.79
N ILE A 309 -15.77 32.12 1.43
CA ILE A 309 -15.42 32.88 2.62
C ILE A 309 -14.38 33.92 2.23
N TYR A 310 -14.68 35.18 2.52
CA TYR A 310 -13.79 36.30 2.28
C TYR A 310 -13.31 36.88 3.60
N ASP A 311 -12.02 37.18 3.66
CA ASP A 311 -11.40 37.89 4.79
C ASP A 311 -11.87 39.36 4.87
N PRO A 312 -11.55 40.09 5.95
CA PRO A 312 -11.94 41.49 6.12
C PRO A 312 -11.41 42.43 5.01
N ASP A 313 -10.36 42.04 4.31
CA ASP A 313 -9.79 42.78 3.17
C ASP A 313 -10.44 42.40 1.84
N GLY A 314 -11.34 41.41 1.85
CA GLY A 314 -12.10 40.95 0.70
C GLY A 314 -11.40 39.88 -0.14
N ASN A 315 -10.33 39.25 0.35
CA ASN A 315 -9.68 38.13 -0.34
C ASN A 315 -10.35 36.81 0.00
N LEU A 316 -10.38 35.88 -0.96
CA LEU A 316 -10.93 34.54 -0.73
C LEU A 316 -10.00 33.75 0.21
N VAL A 317 -10.54 33.21 1.31
CA VAL A 317 -9.77 32.38 2.28
C VAL A 317 -10.29 30.95 2.37
N GLY A 318 -11.48 30.68 1.85
CA GLY A 318 -12.07 29.36 1.90
C GLY A 318 -13.24 29.20 0.94
N LEU A 319 -13.49 27.96 0.52
CA LEU A 319 -14.70 27.60 -0.22
C LEU A 319 -15.12 26.16 0.09
N SER A 320 -16.40 25.87 -0.08
CA SER A 320 -16.94 24.50 -0.04
C SER A 320 -18.22 24.40 -0.88
N ASN A 321 -18.54 23.21 -1.38
CA ASN A 321 -19.74 22.91 -2.16
C ASN A 321 -20.67 21.98 -1.37
N ALA A 322 -21.98 22.17 -1.48
CA ALA A 322 -22.99 21.33 -0.83
C ALA A 322 -24.09 20.88 -1.81
N THR A 323 -24.63 19.66 -1.62
CA THR A 323 -25.67 19.07 -2.48
C THR A 323 -26.84 18.46 -1.68
N PRO A 324 -28.03 18.28 -2.29
CA PRO A 324 -29.19 17.70 -1.61
C PRO A 324 -29.10 16.20 -1.26
N ALA A 325 -28.15 15.45 -1.84
CA ALA A 325 -28.01 14.00 -1.67
C ALA A 325 -27.26 13.59 -0.40
N ASN A 326 -26.82 14.55 0.41
CA ASN A 326 -26.12 14.33 1.69
C ASN A 326 -27.00 14.81 2.87
N PRO A 327 -27.99 14.01 3.34
CA PRO A 327 -29.00 14.42 4.32
C PRO A 327 -28.47 14.56 5.76
N ASP A 328 -27.26 14.09 6.06
CA ASP A 328 -26.60 14.29 7.36
C ASP A 328 -25.66 15.51 7.40
N GLY A 329 -25.62 16.30 6.32
CA GLY A 329 -24.86 17.56 6.30
C GLY A 329 -23.36 17.33 6.49
N GLY A 330 -22.71 16.71 5.50
CA GLY A 330 -21.25 16.62 5.46
C GLY A 330 -20.61 18.00 5.68
N ASP A 331 -19.67 18.06 6.61
CA ASP A 331 -19.10 19.29 7.14
C ASP A 331 -18.53 20.21 6.08
N PHE A 332 -18.57 21.51 6.35
CA PHE A 332 -17.65 22.43 5.71
C PHE A 332 -16.29 22.20 6.35
N GLY A 333 -15.30 21.82 5.54
CA GLY A 333 -13.93 21.62 5.99
C GLY A 333 -13.38 22.77 6.85
N SER A 334 -12.31 22.48 7.59
CA SER A 334 -11.65 23.46 8.46
C SER A 334 -11.05 24.61 7.65
N PHE A 335 -11.43 25.87 7.92
CA PHE A 335 -10.84 27.04 7.28
C PHE A 335 -9.95 27.79 8.27
N LEU A 336 -8.71 28.07 7.89
CA LEU A 336 -7.84 28.92 8.68
C LEU A 336 -8.19 30.40 8.44
N LEU A 337 -8.70 31.07 9.48
CA LEU A 337 -9.05 32.49 9.45
C LEU A 337 -7.92 33.28 10.13
N ASN A 338 -6.99 33.78 9.32
CA ASN A 338 -5.76 34.42 9.79
C ASN A 338 -5.99 35.76 10.49
N ASP A 339 -6.84 36.61 9.92
CA ASP A 339 -7.07 37.96 10.41
C ASP A 339 -8.21 38.05 11.44
N ILE A 340 -8.08 38.97 12.40
CA ILE A 340 -9.19 39.38 13.25
C ILE A 340 -10.08 40.32 12.43
N GLY A 341 -11.39 40.10 12.45
CA GLY A 341 -12.33 41.00 11.79
C GLY A 341 -13.58 40.29 11.26
N THR A 342 -14.33 41.02 10.44
CA THR A 342 -15.57 40.52 9.85
C THR A 342 -15.28 39.77 8.56
N TYR A 343 -15.42 38.45 8.59
CA TYR A 343 -15.42 37.61 7.41
C TYR A 343 -16.79 37.63 6.75
N GLU A 344 -16.80 37.65 5.43
CA GLU A 344 -18.03 37.60 4.63
C GLU A 344 -18.17 36.23 3.97
N ILE A 345 -19.28 35.55 4.23
CA ILE A 345 -19.58 34.24 3.66
C ILE A 345 -20.66 34.45 2.60
N ARG A 346 -20.30 34.28 1.33
CA ARG A 346 -21.20 34.41 0.19
C ARG A 346 -21.65 33.04 -0.28
N VAL A 347 -22.96 32.87 -0.44
CA VAL A 347 -23.55 31.63 -0.95
C VAL A 347 -24.06 31.85 -2.36
N TYR A 348 -23.72 30.94 -3.25
CA TYR A 348 -24.09 30.97 -4.66
C TYR A 348 -24.89 29.71 -4.98
N GLY A 349 -26.08 29.87 -5.57
CA GLY A 349 -26.84 28.76 -6.13
C GLY A 349 -26.36 28.39 -7.53
N ALA A 350 -26.64 27.15 -7.95
CA ALA A 350 -26.51 26.76 -9.35
C ALA A 350 -27.46 27.58 -10.26
N LEU A 351 -27.16 27.66 -11.57
CA LEU A 351 -27.95 28.45 -12.53
C LEU A 351 -29.42 28.00 -12.56
N GLY A 352 -30.33 28.84 -12.05
CA GLY A 352 -31.77 28.57 -12.01
C GLY A 352 -32.25 27.86 -10.73
N GLU A 353 -31.33 27.53 -9.81
CA GLU A 353 -31.63 26.95 -8.50
C GLU A 353 -31.54 28.03 -7.40
N ASN A 354 -32.40 27.92 -6.39
CA ASN A 354 -32.40 28.81 -5.23
C ASN A 354 -32.32 27.94 -3.96
N PRO A 355 -31.12 27.43 -3.63
CA PRO A 355 -30.99 26.52 -2.50
C PRO A 355 -31.38 27.23 -1.20
N THR A 356 -32.15 26.53 -0.37
CA THR A 356 -32.41 26.93 1.02
C THR A 356 -31.56 26.07 1.94
N PHE A 357 -31.00 26.65 2.99
CA PHE A 357 -30.06 25.95 3.86
C PHE A 357 -30.12 26.43 5.31
N VAL A 358 -29.66 25.59 6.23
CA VAL A 358 -29.48 25.91 7.65
C VAL A 358 -27.98 25.81 7.95
N ALA A 359 -27.34 26.94 8.27
CA ALA A 359 -25.91 27.01 8.59
C ALA A 359 -25.68 27.63 9.98
N ALA A 360 -24.81 27.04 10.78
CA ALA A 360 -24.33 27.59 12.05
C ALA A 360 -22.78 27.64 12.06
N PRO A 361 -22.16 28.84 12.17
CA PRO A 361 -20.72 28.94 12.33
C PRO A 361 -20.35 28.47 13.75
N ASN A 362 -19.53 27.42 13.85
CA ASN A 362 -19.00 26.95 15.12
C ASN A 362 -17.48 27.20 15.14
N ALA A 363 -17.07 28.13 15.99
CA ALA A 363 -15.66 28.34 16.29
C ALA A 363 -15.15 27.15 17.11
N ALA A 364 -14.28 26.34 16.53
CA ALA A 364 -13.58 25.30 17.26
C ALA A 364 -12.30 25.90 17.89
N PRO A 365 -12.06 25.72 19.20
CA PRO A 365 -10.85 26.19 19.84
C PRO A 365 -9.62 25.34 19.43
N LEU A 366 -8.49 26.00 19.18
CA LEU A 366 -7.15 25.39 19.27
C LEU A 366 -6.60 25.72 20.64
N THR A 367 -6.35 24.71 21.45
CA THR A 367 -5.81 24.90 22.80
C THR A 367 -4.45 24.24 22.90
N THR A 368 -3.41 25.07 22.99
CA THR A 368 -2.06 24.62 23.38
C THR A 368 -1.95 24.60 24.89
N GLN A 369 -1.48 23.49 25.42
CA GLN A 369 -1.24 23.29 26.85
C GLN A 369 0.13 22.65 27.07
N PRO A 370 0.81 22.94 28.19
CA PRO A 370 2.02 22.22 28.54
C PRO A 370 1.65 20.75 28.84
N GLY A 371 2.31 19.84 28.13
CA GLY A 371 2.26 18.42 28.38
C GLY A 371 3.32 18.00 29.39
N TYR A 372 3.08 16.91 30.10
CA TYR A 372 4.04 16.36 31.07
C TYR A 372 4.26 14.88 30.81
N PHE A 373 5.52 14.47 30.80
CA PHE A 373 5.85 13.05 30.77
C PHE A 373 5.38 12.34 32.04
N ARG A 374 5.00 11.09 31.87
CA ARG A 374 4.56 10.12 32.88
C ARG A 374 3.38 10.61 33.72
N LYS A 375 2.58 11.53 33.18
CA LYS A 375 1.35 12.04 33.78
C LYS A 375 0.17 11.70 32.88
N SER A 376 -0.83 11.02 33.46
CA SER A 376 -2.09 10.81 32.77
C SER A 376 -2.72 12.17 32.50
N THR A 377 -3.01 12.43 31.23
CA THR A 377 -3.50 13.69 30.72
C THR A 377 -4.87 13.45 30.10
N ASN A 378 -5.85 14.23 30.55
CA ASN A 378 -7.20 14.18 30.03
C ASN A 378 -7.38 15.33 29.05
N GLY A 379 -7.96 15.02 27.91
CA GLY A 379 -8.37 16.00 26.93
C GLY A 379 -9.80 15.75 26.47
N ASP A 380 -10.33 16.72 25.75
CA ASP A 380 -11.73 16.74 25.38
C ASP A 380 -11.95 17.52 24.09
N ILE A 381 -12.21 16.78 23.02
CA ILE A 381 -12.63 17.32 21.72
C ILE A 381 -14.14 17.53 21.80
N ASN A 382 -14.53 18.62 22.45
CA ASN A 382 -15.93 18.94 22.78
C ASN A 382 -16.75 19.49 21.61
N LEU A 383 -16.07 19.89 20.54
CA LEU A 383 -16.67 20.46 19.34
C LEU A 383 -16.03 19.80 18.11
N PRO A 384 -16.83 19.46 17.08
CA PRO A 384 -16.31 19.00 15.80
C PRO A 384 -15.18 19.90 15.30
N GLY A 385 -14.06 19.30 14.90
CA GLY A 385 -12.90 20.03 14.39
C GLY A 385 -12.03 20.77 15.42
N SER A 386 -12.35 20.70 16.71
CA SER A 386 -11.45 21.23 17.74
C SER A 386 -10.16 20.43 17.81
N LYS A 387 -9.04 21.11 18.11
CA LYS A 387 -7.74 20.48 18.28
C LYS A 387 -7.15 20.84 19.64
N GLN A 388 -6.51 19.87 20.27
CA GLN A 388 -5.73 20.09 21.48
C GLN A 388 -4.28 19.74 21.20
N VAL A 389 -3.38 20.68 21.52
CA VAL A 389 -1.94 20.53 21.32
C VAL A 389 -1.27 20.50 22.69
N TRP A 390 -0.42 19.50 22.90
CA TRP A 390 0.36 19.32 24.11
C TRP A 390 1.84 19.46 23.77
N GLU A 391 2.54 20.37 24.44
CA GLU A 391 3.98 20.63 24.23
C GLU A 391 4.82 19.88 25.26
N PHE A 392 5.88 19.20 24.82
CA PHE A 392 6.81 18.44 25.66
C PHE A 392 8.25 18.73 25.24
N ASP A 393 9.10 19.19 26.15
CA ASP A 393 10.52 19.36 25.86
C ASP A 393 11.26 18.01 25.95
N THR A 394 12.00 17.66 24.89
CA THR A 394 12.73 16.38 24.81
C THR A 394 14.10 16.58 24.15
N ARG A 395 14.94 15.54 24.19
CA ARG A 395 16.31 15.56 23.70
C ARG A 395 16.62 14.37 22.82
N ALA A 396 17.56 14.55 21.91
CA ALA A 396 18.03 13.50 21.02
C ALA A 396 18.53 12.30 21.84
N GLY A 397 17.94 11.12 21.58
CA GLY A 397 18.21 9.87 22.27
C GLY A 397 17.16 9.45 23.29
N ASP A 398 16.25 10.33 23.70
CA ASP A 398 15.18 9.99 24.64
C ASP A 398 14.21 8.97 24.04
N VAL A 399 13.72 8.04 24.85
CA VAL A 399 12.69 7.07 24.42
C VAL A 399 11.32 7.59 24.83
N ILE A 400 10.45 7.78 23.84
CA ILE A 400 9.09 8.28 24.00
C ILE A 400 8.10 7.19 23.62
N SER A 401 7.12 6.91 24.50
CA SER A 401 5.95 6.09 24.16
C SER A 401 4.67 6.82 24.57
N LEU A 402 3.64 6.77 23.75
CA LEU A 402 2.30 7.32 23.97
C LEU A 402 1.32 6.18 24.22
N ASP A 403 0.76 6.11 25.42
CA ASP A 403 -0.29 5.15 25.78
C ASP A 403 -1.65 5.89 25.76
N VAL A 404 -2.57 5.47 24.89
CA VAL A 404 -3.95 5.95 24.89
C VAL A 404 -4.78 5.05 25.80
N LEU A 405 -5.09 5.61 26.97
CA LEU A 405 -5.72 4.92 28.07
C LEU A 405 -7.23 4.74 27.86
N ASN A 406 -7.90 5.74 27.26
CA ASN A 406 -9.35 5.70 27.06
C ASN A 406 -9.83 6.72 26.00
N ILE A 407 -10.88 6.36 25.26
CA ILE A 407 -11.67 7.27 24.42
C ILE A 407 -13.15 7.07 24.78
N ILE A 408 -13.83 8.13 25.19
CA ILE A 408 -15.21 8.09 25.69
C ILE A 408 -16.12 8.86 24.72
N GLY A 409 -16.84 8.12 23.88
CA GLY A 409 -17.82 8.59 22.88
C GLY A 409 -18.08 7.47 21.85
N ALA A 410 -19.33 7.05 21.65
CA ALA A 410 -19.64 5.87 20.81
C ALA A 410 -19.41 6.16 19.31
N GLU A 411 -18.72 5.25 18.60
CA GLU A 411 -18.44 5.30 17.15
C GLU A 411 -17.49 6.41 16.66
N GLN A 412 -16.74 7.08 17.54
CA GLN A 412 -15.91 8.25 17.20
C GLN A 412 -14.42 7.88 16.98
N GLN A 413 -13.78 8.50 15.98
CA GLN A 413 -12.38 8.33 15.62
C GLN A 413 -11.55 9.60 15.93
N LEU A 414 -10.51 9.45 16.77
CA LEU A 414 -9.56 10.52 17.08
C LEU A 414 -8.18 10.22 16.47
N SER A 415 -7.52 11.25 15.94
CA SER A 415 -6.12 11.24 15.50
C SER A 415 -5.19 11.76 16.59
N PHE A 416 -4.08 11.06 16.82
CA PHE A 416 -2.99 11.41 17.73
C PHE A 416 -1.69 11.55 16.92
N THR A 417 -1.16 12.77 16.86
CA THR A 417 0.02 13.12 16.07
C THR A 417 1.10 13.76 16.95
N LEU A 418 2.15 13.03 17.31
CA LEU A 418 3.34 13.57 17.99
C LEU A 418 4.34 14.06 16.95
N ARG A 419 4.81 15.31 17.05
CA ARG A 419 5.81 15.91 16.16
C ARG A 419 7.07 16.34 16.92
N ASP A 420 8.21 16.28 16.25
CA ASP A 420 9.50 16.79 16.71
C ASP A 420 9.59 18.33 16.53
N PRO A 421 10.64 18.98 17.04
CA PRO A 421 10.85 20.44 16.99
C PRO A 421 11.02 21.00 15.58
N ASP A 422 11.40 20.17 14.61
CA ASP A 422 11.48 20.52 13.20
C ASP A 422 10.14 20.26 12.47
N GLY A 423 9.09 19.85 13.20
CA GLY A 423 7.75 19.57 12.70
C GLY A 423 7.55 18.15 12.15
N ARG A 424 8.57 17.28 12.24
CA ARG A 424 8.49 15.89 11.73
C ARG A 424 7.62 15.04 12.63
N THR A 425 6.73 14.26 12.05
CA THR A 425 5.89 13.37 12.85
C THR A 425 6.67 12.18 13.37
N VAL A 426 6.66 12.02 14.69
CA VAL A 426 7.30 10.95 15.48
C VAL A 426 6.32 9.80 15.71
N ILE A 427 5.04 10.10 15.91
CA ILE A 427 3.92 9.16 16.06
C ILE A 427 2.72 9.75 15.30
N ASN A 428 2.07 9.00 14.41
CA ASN A 428 0.78 9.36 13.81
C ASN A 428 -0.14 8.15 13.83
N ARG A 429 -1.23 8.20 14.60
CA ARG A 429 -2.19 7.09 14.70
C ARG A 429 -3.61 7.61 14.91
N THR A 430 -4.55 6.98 14.25
CA THR A 430 -5.99 7.13 14.50
C THR A 430 -6.46 6.02 15.42
N ALA A 431 -7.41 6.33 16.30
CA ALA A 431 -7.97 5.40 17.26
C ALA A 431 -9.48 5.61 17.41
N THR A 432 -10.23 4.50 17.51
CA THR A 432 -11.67 4.51 17.82
C THR A 432 -11.95 4.04 19.24
N ALA A 433 -13.14 4.33 19.76
CA ALA A 433 -13.57 3.87 21.09
C ALA A 433 -13.74 2.33 21.21
N GLU A 434 -13.98 1.62 20.10
CA GLU A 434 -14.15 0.15 20.11
C GLU A 434 -12.81 -0.60 20.02
N GLU A 435 -11.79 0.00 19.42
CA GLU A 435 -10.52 -0.68 19.18
C GLU A 435 -9.58 -0.65 20.40
N PHE A 436 -9.69 0.32 21.33
CA PHE A 436 -8.61 0.55 22.30
C PHE A 436 -9.04 1.06 23.70
N ASN A 437 -8.98 0.17 24.69
CA ASN A 437 -8.61 0.51 26.07
C ASN A 437 -7.16 0.04 26.25
N ASN A 438 -6.18 0.93 26.48
CA ASN A 438 -4.72 0.66 26.59
C ASN A 438 -3.96 0.42 25.25
N ALA A 439 -4.01 1.37 24.30
CA ALA A 439 -3.16 1.30 23.11
C ALA A 439 -1.78 1.93 23.34
N ASP A 440 -0.72 1.12 23.28
CA ASP A 440 0.65 1.60 23.34
C ASP A 440 1.19 1.98 21.95
N PHE A 441 1.51 3.25 21.76
CA PHE A 441 2.17 3.79 20.56
C PHE A 441 3.64 4.14 20.87
N GLY A 442 4.57 3.38 20.30
CA GLY A 442 6.00 3.49 20.58
C GLY A 442 6.58 2.13 21.00
N PRO A 443 7.82 2.08 21.52
CA PRO A 443 8.73 3.19 21.80
C PRO A 443 9.34 3.83 20.54
N VAL A 444 9.55 5.15 20.56
CA VAL A 444 10.25 5.91 19.52
C VAL A 444 11.39 6.74 20.12
N PHE A 445 12.53 6.78 19.45
CA PHE A 445 13.65 7.64 19.85
C PHE A 445 13.42 9.08 19.38
N ALA A 446 13.50 10.04 20.30
CA ALA A 446 13.67 11.45 19.99
C ALA A 446 14.97 11.64 19.21
N ARG A 447 14.91 12.31 18.06
CA ARG A 447 16.06 12.42 17.14
C ARG A 447 16.85 13.71 17.31
N ILE A 448 16.18 14.74 17.80
CA ILE A 448 16.71 16.10 17.95
C ILE A 448 16.18 16.71 19.25
N ASP A 449 16.94 17.67 19.78
CA ASP A 449 16.56 18.43 20.96
C ASP A 449 15.48 19.47 20.63
N GLY A 450 14.55 19.68 21.56
CA GLY A 450 13.59 20.78 21.53
C GLY A 450 12.17 20.38 21.94
N THR A 451 11.21 21.26 21.66
CA THR A 451 9.80 21.06 22.00
C THR A 451 9.10 20.19 20.96
N TYR A 452 8.63 19.03 21.41
CA TYR A 452 7.78 18.11 20.66
C TYR A 452 6.31 18.45 20.92
N THR A 453 5.45 18.28 19.91
CA THR A 453 4.03 18.64 20.01
C THR A 453 3.14 17.43 19.73
N LEU A 454 2.32 16.99 20.70
CA LEU A 454 1.25 16.02 20.48
C LEU A 454 -0.04 16.77 20.14
N THR A 455 -0.52 16.60 18.91
CA THR A 455 -1.81 17.10 18.45
C THR A 455 -2.85 16.00 18.54
N VAL A 456 -4.00 16.29 19.14
CA VAL A 456 -5.17 15.41 19.18
C VAL A 456 -6.35 16.12 18.52
N GLU A 457 -7.01 15.45 17.59
CA GLU A 457 -8.14 15.97 16.83
C GLU A 457 -9.12 14.86 16.41
N GLY A 458 -10.40 15.18 16.20
CA GLY A 458 -11.38 14.25 15.63
C GLY A 458 -11.28 14.17 14.11
N ILE A 459 -11.61 13.01 13.53
CA ILE A 459 -11.78 12.86 12.08
C ILE A 459 -13.20 13.28 11.69
N GLY A 460 -13.35 14.20 10.73
CA GLY A 460 -14.68 14.71 10.35
C GLY A 460 -15.35 15.49 11.49
N ASP A 461 -16.58 15.11 11.84
CA ASP A 461 -17.35 15.70 12.94
C ASP A 461 -17.14 15.01 14.29
N ASP A 462 -16.19 14.09 14.38
CA ASP A 462 -16.02 13.30 15.59
C ASP A 462 -15.61 14.16 16.80
N THR A 463 -16.33 13.96 17.90
CA THR A 463 -16.10 14.54 19.21
C THR A 463 -16.00 13.45 20.26
N ALA A 464 -14.95 13.49 21.06
CA ALA A 464 -14.77 12.56 22.15
C ALA A 464 -13.88 13.14 23.24
N SER A 465 -14.14 12.69 24.47
CA SER A 465 -13.19 12.87 25.57
C SER A 465 -12.14 11.76 25.49
N TYR A 466 -10.88 12.08 25.77
CA TYR A 466 -9.79 11.12 25.68
C TYR A 466 -8.85 11.24 26.88
N GLN A 467 -8.16 10.14 27.17
CA GLN A 467 -7.14 10.06 28.20
C GLN A 467 -5.90 9.39 27.63
N PHE A 468 -4.74 10.00 27.84
CA PHE A 468 -3.45 9.45 27.39
C PHE A 468 -2.36 9.59 28.46
N LEU A 469 -1.27 8.84 28.29
CA LEU A 469 -0.07 8.88 29.10
C LEU A 469 1.13 8.88 28.16
N LEU A 470 1.86 9.99 28.09
CA LEU A 470 3.13 10.05 27.38
C LEU A 470 4.27 9.67 28.34
N THR A 471 5.16 8.76 27.98
CA THR A 471 6.36 8.39 28.75
C THR A 471 7.60 9.02 28.11
N GLY A 472 8.56 9.50 28.90
CA GLY A 472 9.77 10.21 28.44
C GLY A 472 10.91 10.20 29.47
N PRO A 473 12.00 10.98 29.25
CA PRO A 473 13.20 10.93 30.09
C PRO A 473 12.92 11.39 31.53
N GLN A 474 13.67 10.88 32.50
CA GLN A 474 13.55 11.33 33.90
C GLN A 474 14.32 12.65 34.09
N ALA A 475 13.95 13.49 35.04
CA ALA A 475 14.82 14.59 35.46
C ALA A 475 16.03 13.99 36.23
N PRO A 476 17.21 14.64 36.19
CA PRO A 476 18.38 14.11 36.88
C PRO A 476 18.14 14.20 38.38
N ARG A 477 18.54 13.18 39.12
CA ARG A 477 18.61 13.25 40.58
C ARG A 477 19.89 12.59 41.05
N VAL A 478 20.30 12.92 42.27
CA VAL A 478 21.36 12.15 42.91
C VAL A 478 20.75 10.82 43.32
N SER A 479 21.21 9.74 42.69
CA SER A 479 20.73 8.38 42.95
C SER A 479 21.39 7.78 44.19
N SER A 480 22.65 8.11 44.44
CA SER A 480 23.41 7.62 45.59
C SER A 480 24.63 8.47 45.89
N HIS A 481 25.22 8.25 47.07
CA HIS A 481 26.46 8.89 47.48
C HIS A 481 27.36 7.90 48.25
N ALA A 482 28.65 8.20 48.34
CA ALA A 482 29.61 7.42 49.13
C ALA A 482 30.73 8.29 49.70
N LEU A 483 31.34 7.85 50.82
CA LEU A 483 32.59 8.41 51.35
C LEU A 483 33.78 7.51 51.01
N LYS A 484 34.86 8.11 50.51
CA LYS A 484 36.10 7.38 50.18
C LYS A 484 37.32 8.03 50.82
N GLY A 485 38.32 7.20 51.10
CA GLY A 485 39.60 7.60 51.67
C GLY A 485 40.71 6.61 51.39
N PRO A 486 41.93 6.85 51.91
CA PRO A 486 43.12 6.09 51.54
C PRO A 486 43.22 4.78 52.35
N ASP A 487 42.46 4.67 53.42
CA ASP A 487 42.36 3.52 54.32
C ASP A 487 40.97 3.49 54.99
N ALA A 488 40.67 2.38 55.68
CA ALA A 488 39.39 2.21 56.38
C ALA A 488 39.21 3.13 57.61
N ALA A 489 40.22 3.93 57.98
CA ALA A 489 40.21 4.77 59.18
C ALA A 489 39.90 6.24 58.88
N THR A 490 40.09 6.69 57.63
CA THR A 490 39.94 8.10 57.26
C THR A 490 39.28 8.25 55.89
N VAL A 491 38.49 9.32 55.72
CA VAL A 491 37.81 9.69 54.47
C VAL A 491 38.20 11.12 54.07
N TYR A 492 38.34 11.40 52.78
CA TYR A 492 38.64 12.75 52.27
C TYR A 492 37.90 13.10 50.96
N GLU A 493 37.08 12.18 50.44
CA GLU A 493 36.25 12.41 49.25
C GLU A 493 34.81 11.99 49.49
N ALA A 494 33.89 12.80 49.00
CA ALA A 494 32.47 12.46 48.87
C ALA A 494 32.17 12.29 47.38
N TRP A 495 31.61 11.13 47.05
CA TRP A 495 31.22 10.75 45.70
C TRP A 495 29.71 10.84 45.60
N PHE A 496 29.20 11.50 44.58
CA PHE A 496 27.77 11.63 44.30
C PHE A 496 27.52 11.09 42.90
N LEU A 497 26.64 10.09 42.82
CA LEU A 497 26.25 9.47 41.56
C LEU A 497 24.88 10.00 41.17
N PHE A 498 24.78 10.44 39.92
CA PHE A 498 23.55 10.88 39.31
C PHE A 498 22.98 9.73 38.49
N ASP A 499 21.65 9.62 38.41
CA ASP A 499 21.00 8.64 37.53
C ASP A 499 21.12 8.99 36.03
N GLN A 500 21.72 10.15 35.71
CA GLN A 500 21.93 10.64 34.36
C GLN A 500 23.22 11.47 34.23
N ALA A 501 23.66 11.72 32.99
CA ALA A 501 24.83 12.53 32.70
C ALA A 501 24.59 14.02 33.02
N MET A 502 25.52 14.62 33.75
CA MET A 502 25.46 16.00 34.22
C MET A 502 26.26 16.96 33.34
N ASP A 503 25.80 18.21 33.22
CA ASP A 503 26.63 19.28 32.65
C ASP A 503 27.75 19.58 33.63
N THR A 504 28.94 19.04 33.34
CA THR A 504 30.12 19.20 34.20
C THR A 504 30.54 20.66 34.42
N SER A 505 30.09 21.59 33.56
CA SER A 505 30.34 23.03 33.67
C SER A 505 29.34 23.76 34.57
N SER A 506 28.22 23.13 34.92
CA SER A 506 27.18 23.69 35.78
C SER A 506 27.57 23.74 37.27
N PHE A 507 28.53 22.91 37.71
CA PHE A 507 28.92 22.82 39.12
C PHE A 507 30.09 23.77 39.49
N THR A 508 29.93 24.49 40.59
CA THR A 508 30.99 25.21 41.29
C THR A 508 30.87 25.03 42.81
N LEU A 509 32.01 24.88 43.50
CA LEU A 509 32.01 24.71 44.96
C LEU A 509 31.31 25.85 45.72
N ALA A 510 31.36 27.08 45.20
CA ALA A 510 30.83 28.25 45.90
C ALA A 510 29.31 28.42 45.77
N ALA A 511 28.73 27.93 44.67
CA ALA A 511 27.29 28.02 44.43
C ALA A 511 26.55 26.74 44.81
N ASP A 512 27.16 25.58 44.58
CA ASP A 512 26.42 24.31 44.55
C ASP A 512 26.65 23.41 45.78
N VAL A 513 27.59 23.77 46.68
CA VAL A 513 27.74 23.14 48.00
C VAL A 513 27.17 24.09 49.05
N LEU A 514 25.89 23.92 49.36
CA LEU A 514 25.13 24.85 50.22
C LEU A 514 25.46 24.68 51.71
N THR A 515 25.72 23.44 52.14
CA THR A 515 26.10 23.12 53.51
C THR A 515 27.08 21.96 53.49
N PHE A 516 28.13 22.03 54.31
CA PHE A 516 29.02 20.90 54.55
C PHE A 516 29.55 20.96 55.98
N GLN A 517 29.22 19.97 56.80
CA GLN A 517 29.51 19.98 58.23
C GLN A 517 29.77 18.57 58.78
N ASN A 518 30.44 18.50 59.92
CA ASN A 518 30.47 17.32 60.78
C ASN A 518 29.83 17.68 62.14
N PRO A 519 29.65 16.72 63.08
CA PRO A 519 29.06 17.01 64.40
C PRO A 519 29.82 18.04 65.25
N SER A 520 31.07 18.37 64.89
CA SER A 520 31.91 19.37 65.57
C SER A 520 31.85 20.77 64.93
N GLY A 521 31.19 20.92 63.77
CA GLY A 521 30.96 22.19 63.09
C GLY A 521 31.17 22.13 61.57
N ASP A 522 31.16 23.31 60.95
CA ASP A 522 31.29 23.47 59.49
C ASP A 522 32.65 22.99 58.98
N LEU A 523 32.61 22.34 57.82
CA LEU A 523 33.77 21.93 57.05
C LEU A 523 33.89 22.77 55.78
N THR A 524 35.03 22.66 55.10
CA THR A 524 35.27 23.35 53.82
C THR A 524 35.67 22.33 52.78
N ALA A 525 34.92 22.28 51.67
CA ALA A 525 35.31 21.55 50.48
C ALA A 525 36.55 22.24 49.85
N THR A 526 37.59 21.46 49.57
CA THR A 526 38.90 21.96 49.11
C THR A 526 39.09 21.81 47.61
N GLY A 527 38.26 21.01 46.95
CA GLY A 527 38.30 20.78 45.50
C GLY A 527 37.11 19.95 45.03
N PHE A 528 36.92 19.90 43.72
CA PHE A 528 35.98 18.98 43.08
C PHE A 528 36.56 18.49 41.76
N ARG A 529 36.07 17.34 41.29
CA ARG A 529 36.28 16.83 39.94
C ARG A 529 35.09 15.98 39.53
N TRP A 530 34.83 15.92 38.23
CA TRP A 530 33.97 14.90 37.66
C TRP A 530 34.84 13.72 37.23
N GLU A 531 34.56 12.51 37.73
CA GLU A 531 35.24 11.29 37.26
C GLU A 531 34.71 10.89 35.88
N ASN A 532 33.41 11.09 35.68
CA ASN A 532 32.67 10.98 34.43
C ASN A 532 31.44 11.90 34.55
N PRO A 533 30.64 12.10 33.48
CA PRO A 533 29.46 12.97 33.53
C PRO A 533 28.42 12.58 34.59
N THR A 534 28.37 11.34 35.08
CA THR A 534 27.38 10.89 36.08
C THR A 534 27.92 10.88 37.50
N THR A 535 29.20 11.20 37.71
CA THR A 535 29.87 11.02 39.01
C THR A 535 30.68 12.26 39.40
N LEU A 536 30.17 12.99 40.40
CA LEU A 536 30.83 14.14 41.00
C LEU A 536 31.60 13.72 42.25
N VAL A 537 32.87 14.12 42.33
CA VAL A 537 33.72 13.90 43.50
C VAL A 537 34.10 15.23 44.13
N ILE A 538 33.77 15.40 45.40
CA ILE A 538 34.10 16.58 46.21
C ILE A 538 35.17 16.18 47.23
N SER A 539 36.31 16.87 47.18
CA SER A 539 37.45 16.64 48.07
C SER A 539 37.41 17.60 49.27
N PHE A 540 37.87 17.13 50.43
CA PHE A 540 37.94 17.92 51.66
C PHE A 540 39.09 17.47 52.57
N ALA A 541 39.29 18.19 53.68
CA ALA A 541 40.31 17.81 54.67
C ALA A 541 39.94 16.50 55.37
N SER A 542 40.88 15.55 55.44
CA SER A 542 40.68 14.20 56.02
C SER A 542 39.89 14.20 57.33
N GLN A 543 38.84 13.37 57.39
CA GLN A 543 37.98 13.12 58.54
C GLN A 543 38.09 11.65 58.98
N PRO A 544 37.83 11.32 60.25
CA PRO A 544 37.68 9.93 60.69
C PRO A 544 36.49 9.24 59.99
N SER A 545 36.64 7.97 59.60
CA SER A 545 35.60 7.21 58.89
C SER A 545 34.37 6.87 59.74
N ASP A 546 34.48 6.97 61.07
CA ASP A 546 33.40 6.72 62.04
C ASP A 546 32.57 7.97 62.37
N VAL A 547 32.88 9.11 61.77
CA VAL A 547 32.15 10.36 61.96
C VAL A 547 31.23 10.62 60.76
N PRO A 548 29.90 10.74 60.94
CA PRO A 548 29.00 11.08 59.86
C PRO A 548 29.25 12.50 59.38
N LEU A 549 29.21 12.72 58.07
CA LEU A 549 29.31 14.06 57.47
C LEU A 549 27.96 14.44 56.88
N PHE A 550 27.59 15.71 56.92
CA PHE A 550 26.36 16.18 56.32
C PHE A 550 26.67 17.17 55.21
N MET A 551 26.16 16.91 54.01
CA MET A 551 26.34 17.78 52.84
C MET A 551 25.01 18.04 52.15
N VAL A 552 24.81 19.27 51.69
CA VAL A 552 23.66 19.68 50.87
C VAL A 552 24.16 20.20 49.53
N LEU A 553 23.72 19.58 48.45
CA LEU A 553 23.95 20.05 47.09
C LEU A 553 22.76 20.90 46.61
N ALA A 554 23.05 21.92 45.81
CA ALA A 554 22.02 22.80 45.26
C ALA A 554 21.13 22.08 44.25
N SER A 555 19.84 22.44 44.22
CA SER A 555 18.87 21.95 43.23
C SER A 555 19.16 22.46 41.81
N THR A 556 19.93 23.54 41.68
CA THR A 556 20.29 24.19 40.41
C THR A 556 21.27 23.42 39.53
N LEU A 557 21.75 22.25 39.98
CA LEU A 557 22.66 21.41 39.21
C LEU A 557 21.99 20.88 37.94
N LEU A 558 22.62 21.09 36.79
CA LEU A 558 22.00 20.82 35.50
C LEU A 558 22.54 19.52 34.91
N ASN A 559 21.64 18.72 34.30
CA ASN A 559 22.09 17.70 33.36
C ASN A 559 22.69 18.30 32.08
N GLU A 560 23.32 17.49 31.22
CA GLU A 560 24.04 17.93 30.01
C GLU A 560 23.25 18.84 29.06
N SER A 561 21.95 18.90 29.26
CA SER A 561 21.07 19.59 28.36
C SER A 561 20.15 20.57 29.10
N GLY A 562 20.51 20.94 30.34
CA GLY A 562 20.02 22.13 31.04
C GLY A 562 18.80 21.96 31.96
N VAL A 563 18.45 20.75 32.38
CA VAL A 563 17.37 20.50 33.36
C VAL A 563 17.97 20.33 34.76
N ALA A 564 17.39 21.01 35.74
CA ALA A 564 17.80 21.02 37.15
C ALA A 564 17.48 19.69 37.85
N LEU A 565 17.94 19.51 39.10
CA LEU A 565 17.64 18.29 39.87
C LEU A 565 16.15 18.19 40.19
N ASP A 566 15.61 16.96 40.22
CA ASP A 566 14.27 16.61 40.71
C ASP A 566 14.43 15.51 41.77
N GLN A 567 14.74 15.92 42.99
CA GLN A 567 15.22 14.99 44.02
C GLN A 567 14.07 14.30 44.75
N ASP A 568 12.93 14.98 44.92
CA ASP A 568 11.75 14.43 45.57
C ASP A 568 10.83 13.67 44.59
N GLY A 569 11.07 13.82 43.29
CA GLY A 569 10.37 13.11 42.23
C GLY A 569 8.96 13.62 41.99
N ASP A 570 8.65 14.83 42.44
CA ASP A 570 7.36 15.48 42.28
C ASP A 570 7.17 16.10 40.87
N ARG A 571 8.27 16.15 40.11
CA ARG A 571 8.36 16.51 38.69
C ARG A 571 8.35 18.01 38.43
N ILE A 572 8.80 18.83 39.37
CA ILE A 572 9.08 20.25 39.18
C ILE A 572 10.58 20.50 39.43
N PRO A 573 11.47 20.32 38.43
CA PRO A 573 12.91 20.35 38.67
C PRO A 573 13.43 21.73 39.08
N GLY A 574 14.35 21.75 40.04
CA GLY A 574 15.07 22.93 40.50
C GLY A 574 14.40 23.68 41.65
N GLU A 575 13.40 23.09 42.31
CA GLU A 575 12.74 23.71 43.45
C GLU A 575 13.72 23.93 44.62
N GLU A 576 13.75 25.16 45.11
CA GLU A 576 14.56 25.50 46.27
C GLU A 576 14.02 24.76 47.49
N THR A 577 14.91 24.06 48.19
CA THR A 577 14.68 23.18 49.36
C THR A 577 14.10 21.79 49.10
N ASP A 578 13.20 21.62 48.14
CA ASP A 578 12.59 20.31 47.83
C ASP A 578 13.50 19.45 46.94
N ASP A 579 14.22 20.06 45.98
CA ASP A 579 15.15 19.36 45.08
C ASP A 579 16.62 19.41 45.49
N GLN A 580 16.91 20.00 46.65
CA GLN A 580 18.28 19.99 47.18
C GLN A 580 18.62 18.57 47.65
N TYR A 581 19.74 18.02 47.17
CA TYR A 581 20.20 16.73 47.68
C TYR A 581 20.80 16.89 49.07
N GLN A 582 20.06 16.46 50.09
CA GLN A 582 20.49 16.47 51.48
C GLN A 582 20.98 15.08 51.88
N ALA A 583 22.27 14.96 52.18
CA ALA A 583 22.89 13.67 52.47
C ALA A 583 23.62 13.67 53.82
N GLU A 584 23.25 12.70 54.67
CA GLU A 584 24.13 12.23 55.74
C GLU A 584 25.05 11.15 55.16
N LEU A 585 26.29 11.54 54.91
CA LEU A 585 27.34 10.71 54.33
C LEU A 585 27.95 9.81 55.42
N VAL A 586 27.84 8.50 55.24
CA VAL A 586 28.46 7.46 56.09
C VAL A 586 29.31 6.52 55.22
N VAL A 587 30.23 5.77 55.84
CA VAL A 587 31.01 4.74 55.14
C VAL A 587 30.15 3.49 54.96
N ASP A 588 29.94 3.09 53.71
CA ASP A 588 29.27 1.86 53.35
C ASP A 588 30.27 0.71 53.12
N ASN A 589 30.02 -0.43 53.75
CA ASN A 589 30.83 -1.64 53.62
C ASN A 589 29.97 -2.88 53.29
N GLN A 590 28.71 -2.71 52.87
CA GLN A 590 27.83 -3.81 52.47
C GLN A 590 27.73 -3.85 50.95
N GLY A 591 27.72 -5.05 50.38
CA GLY A 591 27.51 -5.26 48.95
C GLY A 591 26.02 -5.34 48.59
N PRO A 592 25.64 -5.00 47.34
CA PRO A 592 24.26 -5.13 46.89
C PRO A 592 23.86 -6.61 46.78
N PHE A 593 22.57 -6.93 46.91
CA PHE A 593 22.02 -8.25 46.65
C PHE A 593 20.59 -8.16 46.10
N VAL A 594 20.21 -9.13 45.28
CA VAL A 594 18.86 -9.25 44.72
C VAL A 594 17.87 -9.69 45.79
N ILE A 595 16.76 -8.94 45.91
CA ILE A 595 15.61 -9.22 46.78
C ILE A 595 14.56 -10.04 46.03
N TYR A 596 14.18 -9.61 44.82
CA TYR A 596 13.17 -10.28 43.99
C TYR A 596 13.35 -9.94 42.51
N THR A 597 12.64 -10.66 41.65
CA THR A 597 12.63 -10.43 40.20
C THR A 597 11.22 -10.26 39.66
N GLN A 598 11.11 -9.64 38.48
CA GLN A 598 9.91 -9.59 37.66
C GLN A 598 10.24 -9.97 36.21
N PRO A 599 9.64 -11.04 35.64
CA PRO A 599 8.74 -11.97 36.31
C PRO A 599 9.42 -12.75 37.45
N GLY A 600 8.60 -13.29 38.35
CA GLY A 600 9.04 -14.16 39.44
C GLY A 600 9.24 -15.59 38.96
N THR A 601 8.82 -16.58 39.77
CA THR A 601 8.98 -18.02 39.44
C THR A 601 8.04 -18.54 38.35
N THR A 602 7.05 -17.76 37.95
CA THR A 602 6.09 -18.08 36.88
C THR A 602 5.81 -16.85 36.05
N ALA A 603 5.66 -17.04 34.74
CA ALA A 603 5.30 -16.00 33.77
C ALA A 603 4.41 -16.58 32.68
N SER A 604 3.69 -15.74 31.94
CA SER A 604 3.03 -16.12 30.69
C SER A 604 3.85 -15.59 29.51
N ALA A 605 3.93 -16.39 28.45
CA ALA A 605 4.53 -15.98 27.20
C ALA A 605 3.68 -14.89 26.51
N PRO A 606 4.30 -14.02 25.70
CA PRO A 606 5.74 -13.94 25.48
C PRO A 606 6.50 -13.25 26.62
N ILE A 607 7.78 -13.62 26.83
CA ILE A 607 8.69 -12.88 27.71
C ILE A 607 9.89 -12.33 26.93
N ASP A 608 10.32 -11.11 27.21
CA ASP A 608 11.43 -10.43 26.53
C ASP A 608 12.40 -9.73 27.51
N ARG A 609 12.10 -9.77 28.82
CA ARG A 609 12.92 -9.15 29.85
C ARG A 609 12.78 -9.81 31.22
N VAL A 610 13.81 -9.64 32.05
CA VAL A 610 13.78 -9.91 33.49
C VAL A 610 14.33 -8.68 34.23
N THR A 611 13.58 -8.18 35.20
CA THR A 611 14.01 -7.11 36.10
C THR A 611 14.42 -7.69 37.44
N PHE A 612 15.62 -7.35 37.90
CA PHE A 612 16.19 -7.69 39.19
C PHE A 612 16.10 -6.48 40.10
N HIS A 613 15.56 -6.65 41.32
CA HIS A 613 15.46 -5.60 42.30
C HIS A 613 16.41 -5.86 43.47
N PHE A 614 17.27 -4.89 43.77
CA PHE A 614 18.33 -4.94 44.76
C PHE A 614 17.92 -4.26 46.07
N ASN A 615 18.64 -4.53 47.15
CA ASN A 615 18.45 -3.86 48.44
C ASN A 615 18.86 -2.37 48.45
N GLU A 616 19.78 -2.01 47.58
CA GLU A 616 20.40 -0.69 47.51
C GLU A 616 20.73 -0.31 46.06
N PRO A 617 21.05 0.97 45.80
CA PRO A 617 21.41 1.43 44.48
C PRO A 617 22.69 0.75 43.98
N ILE A 618 22.69 0.30 42.72
CA ILE A 618 23.87 -0.32 42.10
C ILE A 618 24.60 0.67 41.18
N ASP A 619 25.92 0.56 41.05
CA ASP A 619 26.69 1.34 40.08
C ASP A 619 26.39 0.81 38.67
N ALA A 620 25.71 1.63 37.88
CA ALA A 620 25.31 1.32 36.51
C ALA A 620 26.48 0.93 35.58
N ASN A 621 27.72 1.37 35.89
CA ASN A 621 28.90 1.00 35.10
C ASN A 621 29.41 -0.40 35.38
N THR A 622 28.90 -1.06 36.42
CA THR A 622 29.32 -2.40 36.86
C THR A 622 28.34 -3.51 36.48
N PHE A 623 27.21 -3.17 35.85
CA PHE A 623 26.29 -4.16 35.30
C PHE A 623 26.16 -4.02 33.78
N SER A 624 26.71 -4.99 33.07
CA SER A 624 26.65 -5.19 31.64
C SER A 624 26.07 -6.55 31.27
N LEU A 625 25.94 -6.84 29.97
CA LEU A 625 25.59 -8.17 29.49
C LEU A 625 26.60 -9.25 29.89
N ALA A 626 27.85 -8.89 30.19
CA ALA A 626 28.88 -9.84 30.61
C ALA A 626 28.62 -10.40 32.02
N ASP A 627 27.83 -9.70 32.83
CA ASP A 627 27.49 -10.09 34.19
C ASP A 627 26.32 -11.09 34.24
N VAL A 628 25.70 -11.39 33.09
CA VAL A 628 24.77 -12.50 32.92
C VAL A 628 25.55 -13.79 32.67
N THR A 629 25.80 -14.55 33.74
CA THR A 629 26.66 -15.74 33.72
C THR A 629 25.96 -16.99 33.19
N GLN A 630 24.63 -17.02 33.22
CA GLN A 630 23.80 -18.09 32.66
C GLN A 630 22.51 -17.49 32.10
N PHE A 631 22.11 -17.92 30.91
CA PHE A 631 20.73 -17.76 30.44
C PHE A 631 20.33 -18.97 29.59
N THR A 632 19.39 -19.77 30.07
CA THR A 632 18.95 -21.00 29.40
C THR A 632 17.44 -21.09 29.33
N GLY A 633 16.90 -21.53 28.19
CA GLY A 633 15.48 -21.78 27.96
C GLY A 633 15.06 -23.24 28.15
N PRO A 634 13.80 -23.57 27.78
CA PRO A 634 13.26 -24.92 27.89
C PRO A 634 14.15 -25.97 27.22
N GLY A 635 14.34 -27.12 27.88
CA GLY A 635 15.23 -28.18 27.38
C GLY A 635 16.73 -27.89 27.55
N GLY A 636 17.11 -26.79 28.22
CA GLY A 636 18.50 -26.42 28.46
C GLY A 636 19.17 -25.72 27.26
N VAL A 637 18.38 -25.15 26.36
CA VAL A 637 18.88 -24.34 25.24
C VAL A 637 19.63 -23.14 25.78
N ASP A 638 20.86 -22.90 25.32
CA ASP A 638 21.63 -21.71 25.68
C ASP A 638 21.07 -20.49 24.94
N LEU A 639 20.64 -19.48 25.70
CA LEU A 639 20.02 -18.26 25.22
C LEU A 639 20.90 -17.02 25.48
N ILE A 640 22.12 -17.16 26.00
CA ILE A 640 23.00 -16.01 26.28
C ILE A 640 23.20 -15.12 25.04
N GLY A 641 23.28 -15.71 23.85
CA GLY A 641 23.42 -14.97 22.60
C GLY A 641 22.19 -14.15 22.18
N GLN A 642 21.06 -14.28 22.89
CA GLN A 642 19.81 -13.57 22.62
C GLN A 642 19.60 -12.33 23.51
N LEU A 643 20.51 -12.08 24.46
CA LEU A 643 20.49 -10.87 25.26
C LEU A 643 20.74 -9.63 24.39
N THR A 644 19.97 -8.56 24.61
CA THR A 644 20.02 -7.36 23.76
C THR A 644 20.61 -6.16 24.49
N SER A 645 20.22 -5.92 25.75
CA SER A 645 20.70 -4.79 26.54
C SER A 645 20.46 -5.00 28.03
N VAL A 646 21.15 -4.20 28.85
CA VAL A 646 20.87 -4.03 30.28
C VAL A 646 20.52 -2.57 30.52
N LEU A 647 19.48 -2.32 31.32
CA LEU A 647 19.12 -1.01 31.82
C LEU A 647 19.19 -1.02 33.35
N VAL A 648 20.03 -0.18 33.92
CA VAL A 648 20.12 0.02 35.37
C VAL A 648 19.39 1.30 35.75
N ALA A 649 18.53 1.23 36.76
CA ALA A 649 17.80 2.34 37.33
C ALA A 649 17.77 2.22 38.86
N ASP A 650 18.64 2.96 39.54
CA ASP A 650 18.73 3.01 40.99
C ASP A 650 18.91 1.60 41.61
N LYS A 651 17.88 1.05 42.27
CA LYS A 651 17.89 -0.28 42.88
C LYS A 651 17.42 -1.40 41.96
N SER A 652 17.28 -1.14 40.66
CA SER A 652 16.73 -2.13 39.72
C SER A 652 17.61 -2.26 38.49
N ALA A 653 17.71 -3.46 37.94
CA ALA A 653 18.36 -3.71 36.67
C ALA A 653 17.48 -4.61 35.80
N THR A 654 17.18 -4.18 34.58
CA THR A 654 16.42 -4.95 33.61
C THR A 654 17.35 -5.50 32.55
N VAL A 655 17.36 -6.82 32.41
CA VAL A 655 18.04 -7.52 31.31
C VAL A 655 17.02 -7.81 30.22
N PHE A 656 17.26 -7.30 29.02
CA PHE A 656 16.42 -7.51 27.84
C PHE A 656 17.00 -8.61 26.95
N PHE A 657 16.14 -9.36 26.28
CA PHE A 657 16.49 -10.40 25.32
C PHE A 657 15.43 -10.51 24.22
N THR A 658 15.75 -11.28 23.18
CA THR A 658 14.79 -11.58 22.10
C THR A 658 13.55 -12.27 22.65
N GLU A 659 12.36 -11.87 22.22
CA GLU A 659 11.08 -12.41 22.70
C GLU A 659 11.03 -13.95 22.67
N GLN A 660 10.58 -14.55 23.78
CA GLN A 660 10.43 -15.99 23.95
C GLN A 660 8.96 -16.38 24.11
N ALA A 661 8.45 -17.15 23.15
CA ALA A 661 7.08 -17.68 23.16
C ALA A 661 6.95 -19.11 23.72
N ALA A 662 8.08 -19.84 23.80
CA ALA A 662 8.11 -21.23 24.20
C ALA A 662 7.77 -21.41 25.69
N GLY A 663 6.81 -22.28 26.00
CA GLY A 663 6.52 -22.68 27.38
C GLY A 663 7.61 -23.58 27.97
N GLY A 664 7.91 -23.41 29.26
CA GLY A 664 8.84 -24.26 30.01
C GLY A 664 9.74 -23.48 30.98
N GLN A 665 10.76 -24.16 31.51
CA GLN A 665 11.68 -23.56 32.49
C GLN A 665 12.76 -22.72 31.80
N PHE A 666 12.83 -21.45 32.21
CA PHE A 666 13.93 -20.54 31.91
C PHE A 666 14.76 -20.32 33.17
N THR A 667 16.09 -20.23 33.01
CA THR A 667 17.01 -19.93 34.11
C THR A 667 17.93 -18.79 33.69
N ILE A 668 18.06 -17.76 34.52
CA ILE A 668 18.98 -16.64 34.32
C ILE A 668 19.78 -16.38 35.60
N SER A 669 21.09 -16.19 35.47
CA SER A 669 21.98 -15.91 36.60
C SER A 669 22.78 -14.63 36.38
N ILE A 670 22.94 -13.83 37.43
CA ILE A 670 23.65 -12.54 37.42
C ILE A 670 24.65 -12.42 38.58
N GLY A 671 25.72 -11.64 38.38
CA GLY A 671 26.78 -11.43 39.37
C GLY A 671 27.99 -12.38 39.21
N PRO A 672 28.98 -12.32 40.11
CA PRO A 672 29.03 -11.53 41.36
C PRO A 672 29.66 -10.13 41.20
N ASP A 673 30.19 -9.78 40.03
CA ASP A 673 31.00 -8.56 39.81
C ASP A 673 30.15 -7.27 39.66
N ILE A 674 28.94 -7.24 40.23
CA ILE A 674 28.05 -6.08 40.26
C ILE A 674 28.31 -5.31 41.56
N ALA A 675 28.60 -4.01 41.49
CA ALA A 675 28.92 -3.20 42.67
C ALA A 675 27.83 -2.19 43.03
N ASP A 676 27.82 -1.75 44.28
CA ASP A 676 27.14 -0.53 44.71
C ASP A 676 27.93 0.73 44.30
N ALA A 677 27.40 1.90 44.65
CA ALA A 677 28.05 3.19 44.45
C ALA A 677 29.35 3.39 45.28
N ALA A 678 29.48 2.69 46.41
CA ALA A 678 30.67 2.72 47.25
C ALA A 678 31.82 1.85 46.67
N GLY A 679 31.50 0.96 45.73
CA GLY A 679 32.43 0.00 45.11
C GLY A 679 32.46 -1.36 45.82
N ASN A 680 31.49 -1.64 46.69
CA ASN A 680 31.31 -2.95 47.30
C ASN A 680 30.66 -3.89 46.28
N LEU A 681 31.32 -5.00 45.96
CA LEU A 681 30.77 -6.04 45.08
C LEU A 681 29.56 -6.76 45.70
N MET A 682 28.76 -7.43 44.88
CA MET A 682 27.55 -8.13 45.30
C MET A 682 27.83 -9.10 46.46
N ASP A 683 26.96 -9.10 47.46
CA ASP A 683 26.97 -10.04 48.60
C ASP A 683 25.62 -10.78 48.65
N GLN A 684 25.37 -11.60 47.62
CA GLN A 684 24.10 -12.35 47.51
C GLN A 684 23.96 -13.40 48.63
N SER A 685 25.09 -13.93 49.13
CA SER A 685 25.13 -14.90 50.22
C SER A 685 24.87 -14.28 51.60
N ARG A 686 25.13 -12.98 51.74
CA ARG A 686 24.97 -12.15 52.96
C ARG A 686 25.86 -12.60 54.10
N ASP A 687 27.08 -13.01 53.79
CA ASP A 687 28.08 -13.42 54.79
C ASP A 687 29.03 -12.28 55.21
N GLY A 688 28.90 -11.12 54.55
CA GLY A 688 29.71 -9.93 54.79
C GLY A 688 31.04 -9.92 54.04
N ALA A 689 31.27 -10.86 53.12
CA ALA A 689 32.43 -10.90 52.25
C ALA A 689 32.01 -10.82 50.77
N ASN A 690 31.93 -9.57 50.30
CA ASN A 690 31.51 -9.13 48.97
C ASN A 690 32.32 -9.77 47.80
N GLY A 691 31.63 -10.15 46.72
CA GLY A 691 32.22 -10.55 45.44
C GLY A 691 32.76 -11.99 45.38
N GLN A 692 32.26 -12.88 46.25
CA GLN A 692 32.60 -14.30 46.19
C GLN A 692 31.86 -15.03 45.06
N VAL A 693 32.34 -16.22 44.73
CA VAL A 693 31.78 -17.03 43.63
C VAL A 693 30.34 -17.49 43.92
N ASP A 694 29.96 -17.59 45.20
CA ASP A 694 28.60 -17.90 45.66
C ASP A 694 27.69 -16.68 45.76
N ASP A 695 28.19 -15.47 45.46
CA ASP A 695 27.38 -14.26 45.40
C ASP A 695 26.61 -14.10 44.07
N VAL A 696 26.45 -15.17 43.29
CA VAL A 696 25.64 -15.18 42.06
C VAL A 696 24.17 -15.38 42.39
N PHE A 697 23.30 -14.49 41.90
CA PHE A 697 21.86 -14.72 41.95
C PHE A 697 21.38 -15.56 40.78
N THR A 698 20.48 -16.52 41.01
CA THR A 698 19.88 -17.35 39.95
C THR A 698 18.35 -17.35 40.06
N LEU A 699 17.68 -16.87 39.02
CA LEU A 699 16.24 -17.02 38.82
C LEU A 699 15.96 -18.28 38.00
N SER A 700 15.03 -19.10 38.47
CA SER A 700 14.36 -20.11 37.63
C SER A 700 12.88 -19.75 37.52
N THR A 701 12.43 -19.45 36.31
CA THR A 701 11.03 -19.08 36.03
C THR A 701 10.39 -20.11 35.09
N ASN A 702 9.16 -20.50 35.36
CA ASN A 702 8.38 -21.37 34.49
C ASN A 702 7.41 -20.52 33.65
N VAL A 703 7.71 -20.41 32.36
CA VAL A 703 6.87 -19.70 31.39
C VAL A 703 5.74 -20.62 30.93
N GLN A 704 4.51 -20.14 31.03
CA GLN A 704 3.31 -20.80 30.51
C GLN A 704 2.94 -20.18 29.17
N SER A 705 2.33 -20.97 28.29
CA SER A 705 1.95 -20.55 26.94
C SER A 705 0.79 -21.45 26.47
N PRO A 706 -0.17 -20.94 25.66
CA PRO A 706 -1.15 -21.79 24.98
C PRO A 706 -0.44 -22.71 23.98
N ASP A 707 -1.09 -23.80 23.55
CA ASP A 707 -0.54 -24.75 22.58
C ASP A 707 -1.69 -25.39 21.78
N LEU A 708 -1.99 -24.84 20.60
CA LEU A 708 -3.03 -25.32 19.70
C LEU A 708 -2.53 -26.53 18.91
N VAL A 709 -3.12 -27.69 19.19
CA VAL A 709 -2.90 -28.91 18.43
C VAL A 709 -4.11 -29.23 17.57
N VAL A 710 -3.88 -29.63 16.32
CA VAL A 710 -4.92 -30.32 15.54
C VAL A 710 -5.01 -31.74 16.08
N ALA A 711 -6.01 -32.00 16.93
CA ALA A 711 -6.14 -33.25 17.67
C ALA A 711 -6.70 -34.39 16.81
N SER A 712 -7.57 -34.08 15.84
CA SER A 712 -8.10 -35.06 14.89
C SER A 712 -8.67 -34.40 13.64
N VAL A 713 -8.57 -35.09 12.51
CA VAL A 713 -9.26 -34.77 11.26
C VAL A 713 -10.11 -35.97 10.87
N THR A 714 -11.37 -35.75 10.51
CA THR A 714 -12.23 -36.85 10.07
C THR A 714 -11.90 -37.27 8.65
N ASP A 715 -12.01 -38.57 8.37
CA ASP A 715 -11.81 -39.11 7.04
C ASP A 715 -12.75 -38.44 6.01
N PRO A 716 -12.24 -38.03 4.84
CA PRO A 716 -13.07 -37.53 3.76
C PRO A 716 -14.00 -38.62 3.22
N THR A 717 -15.09 -38.20 2.58
CA THR A 717 -15.95 -39.10 1.80
C THR A 717 -15.66 -38.94 0.31
N PRO A 718 -15.68 -40.01 -0.50
CA PRO A 718 -15.52 -39.92 -1.95
C PRO A 718 -16.50 -38.94 -2.57
N ALA A 719 -16.03 -38.13 -3.52
CA ALA A 719 -16.82 -37.11 -4.19
C ALA A 719 -16.32 -36.88 -5.62
N THR A 720 -17.18 -36.36 -6.47
CA THR A 720 -16.83 -35.96 -7.85
C THR A 720 -16.80 -34.45 -7.95
N HIS A 721 -15.96 -33.88 -8.83
CA HIS A 721 -15.90 -32.44 -9.03
C HIS A 721 -17.28 -31.85 -9.32
N GLY A 722 -17.63 -30.77 -8.61
CA GLY A 722 -18.96 -30.15 -8.64
C GLY A 722 -19.92 -30.65 -7.56
N GLU A 723 -19.55 -31.65 -6.75
CA GLU A 723 -20.24 -32.00 -5.51
C GLU A 723 -19.62 -31.26 -4.31
N ASP A 724 -20.44 -30.95 -3.30
CA ASP A 724 -19.95 -30.41 -2.04
C ASP A 724 -19.31 -31.52 -1.18
N ILE A 725 -18.13 -31.23 -0.63
CA ILE A 725 -17.51 -32.02 0.43
C ILE A 725 -17.71 -31.36 1.78
N THR A 726 -17.88 -32.17 2.83
CA THR A 726 -17.93 -31.69 4.21
C THR A 726 -16.79 -32.29 5.01
N LEU A 727 -15.94 -31.42 5.53
CA LEU A 727 -14.73 -31.78 6.26
C LEU A 727 -14.84 -31.29 7.71
N THR A 728 -14.47 -32.13 8.67
CA THR A 728 -14.52 -31.77 10.10
C THR A 728 -13.22 -32.13 10.81
N TRP A 729 -12.85 -31.33 11.81
CA TRP A 729 -11.64 -31.53 12.60
C TRP A 729 -11.82 -31.01 14.03
N THR A 730 -10.93 -31.40 14.92
CA THR A 730 -10.89 -30.94 16.31
C THR A 730 -9.55 -30.26 16.58
N VAL A 731 -9.59 -29.04 17.11
CA VAL A 731 -8.39 -28.35 17.63
C VAL A 731 -8.50 -28.30 19.15
N GLN A 732 -7.38 -28.51 19.84
CA GLN A 732 -7.29 -28.55 21.29
C GLN A 732 -6.17 -27.63 21.77
N ASN A 733 -6.39 -26.92 22.88
CA ASN A 733 -5.34 -26.22 23.59
C ASN A 733 -4.71 -27.14 24.63
N ASN A 734 -3.53 -27.69 24.34
CA ASN A 734 -2.74 -28.50 25.28
C ASN A 734 -1.84 -27.66 26.18
N GLY A 735 -1.82 -26.35 25.98
CA GLY A 735 -0.99 -25.41 26.71
C GLY A 735 -1.50 -25.19 28.13
N ALA A 736 -0.62 -24.63 28.96
CA ALA A 736 -0.94 -24.32 30.35
C ALA A 736 -1.73 -23.03 30.51
N ASP A 737 -1.72 -22.16 29.49
CA ASP A 737 -2.47 -20.90 29.41
C ASP A 737 -3.66 -21.00 28.44
N PRO A 738 -4.76 -20.25 28.67
CA PRO A 738 -5.88 -20.19 27.73
C PRO A 738 -5.44 -19.59 26.39
N ALA A 739 -5.99 -20.11 25.29
CA ALA A 739 -5.82 -19.50 23.96
C ALA A 739 -6.93 -18.46 23.76
N THR A 740 -6.55 -17.19 23.60
CA THR A 740 -7.47 -16.05 23.52
C THR A 740 -7.33 -15.32 22.19
N GLY A 741 -8.44 -14.86 21.62
CA GLY A 741 -8.44 -14.15 20.33
C GLY A 741 -8.99 -14.99 19.19
N THR A 742 -8.61 -14.64 17.96
CA THR A 742 -9.12 -15.27 16.74
C THR A 742 -7.97 -15.81 15.89
N TRP A 743 -8.19 -16.96 15.24
CA TRP A 743 -7.21 -17.59 14.37
C TRP A 743 -7.90 -18.37 13.26
N TRP A 744 -7.16 -18.63 12.19
CA TRP A 744 -7.67 -19.34 11.01
C TRP A 744 -7.22 -20.80 10.99
N ASP A 745 -8.16 -21.67 10.67
CA ASP A 745 -7.92 -23.06 10.29
C ASP A 745 -7.98 -23.19 8.77
N TYR A 746 -6.89 -23.66 8.15
CA TYR A 746 -6.82 -23.91 6.71
C TYR A 746 -6.96 -25.40 6.44
N VAL A 747 -7.76 -25.75 5.44
CA VAL A 747 -8.09 -27.15 5.10
C VAL A 747 -7.66 -27.46 3.67
N TYR A 748 -6.85 -28.48 3.50
CA TYR A 748 -6.23 -28.87 2.24
C TYR A 748 -6.59 -30.31 1.85
N LEU A 749 -6.59 -30.59 0.54
CA LEU A 749 -6.51 -31.94 0.00
C LEU A 749 -5.07 -32.22 -0.44
N SER A 750 -4.51 -33.34 0.03
CA SER A 750 -3.15 -33.78 -0.30
C SER A 750 -3.14 -35.21 -0.81
N ALA A 751 -2.26 -35.50 -1.76
CA ALA A 751 -2.04 -36.87 -2.23
C ALA A 751 -1.23 -37.72 -1.23
N ASN A 752 -0.75 -37.13 -0.13
CA ASN A 752 0.00 -37.81 0.93
C ASN A 752 -0.39 -37.26 2.32
N ASP A 753 0.27 -37.75 3.37
CA ASP A 753 -0.02 -37.41 4.78
C ASP A 753 0.75 -36.18 5.30
N ASN A 754 1.50 -35.49 4.43
CA ASN A 754 2.29 -34.32 4.78
C ASN A 754 1.80 -33.09 4.02
N TRP A 755 1.76 -31.96 4.73
CA TRP A 755 1.44 -30.69 4.11
C TRP A 755 2.61 -30.20 3.24
N ASP A 756 2.31 -29.81 2.00
CA ASP A 756 3.22 -29.05 1.15
C ASP A 756 2.53 -27.96 0.31
N LEU A 757 3.31 -27.09 -0.32
CA LEU A 757 2.80 -25.93 -1.06
C LEU A 757 2.00 -26.28 -2.32
N ASN A 758 2.06 -27.53 -2.79
CA ASN A 758 1.30 -28.00 -3.95
C ASN A 758 -0.06 -28.62 -3.54
N ASP A 759 -0.33 -28.76 -2.24
CA ASP A 759 -1.61 -29.25 -1.77
C ASP A 759 -2.74 -28.27 -2.09
N THR A 760 -3.89 -28.82 -2.46
CA THR A 760 -5.01 -28.01 -2.91
C THR A 760 -5.79 -27.45 -1.72
N LEU A 761 -5.80 -26.13 -1.56
CA LEU A 761 -6.61 -25.47 -0.53
C LEU A 761 -8.10 -25.63 -0.86
N VAL A 762 -8.86 -26.25 0.05
CA VAL A 762 -10.33 -26.32 -0.03
C VAL A 762 -10.94 -25.03 0.49
N GLY A 763 -10.41 -24.50 1.60
CA GLY A 763 -10.89 -23.28 2.21
C GLY A 763 -10.29 -23.04 3.59
N ARG A 764 -10.83 -22.02 4.27
CA ARG A 764 -10.40 -21.63 5.61
C ARG A 764 -11.60 -21.28 6.49
N VAL A 765 -11.46 -21.53 7.79
CA VAL A 765 -12.49 -21.23 8.80
C VAL A 765 -11.86 -20.35 9.88
N LEU A 766 -12.50 -19.21 10.19
CA LEU A 766 -12.08 -18.34 11.28
C LEU A 766 -12.69 -18.85 12.57
N TYR A 767 -11.86 -19.12 13.56
CA TYR A 767 -12.32 -19.32 14.93
C TYR A 767 -12.57 -17.96 15.59
N THR A 768 -13.82 -17.69 15.95
CA THR A 768 -14.24 -16.51 16.73
C THR A 768 -14.94 -16.91 18.04
N GLY A 769 -14.65 -18.11 18.54
CA GLY A 769 -15.25 -18.65 19.75
C GLY A 769 -14.73 -17.97 21.03
N PRO A 770 -15.27 -18.36 22.20
CA PRO A 770 -14.73 -17.92 23.50
C PRO A 770 -13.29 -18.40 23.69
N GLU A 771 -12.60 -17.92 24.74
CA GLU A 771 -11.26 -18.43 25.08
C GLU A 771 -11.24 -19.96 25.17
N LEU A 772 -10.22 -20.58 24.59
CA LEU A 772 -10.06 -22.03 24.63
C LEU A 772 -9.30 -22.40 25.91
N SER A 773 -10.02 -23.02 26.85
CA SER A 773 -9.48 -23.34 28.18
C SER A 773 -8.18 -24.14 28.11
N PRO A 774 -7.23 -23.90 29.04
CA PRO A 774 -5.96 -24.61 29.06
C PRO A 774 -6.11 -26.09 29.40
N ASN A 775 -5.04 -26.86 29.19
CA ASN A 775 -4.92 -28.28 29.55
C ASN A 775 -6.02 -29.17 28.95
N GLY A 776 -6.38 -28.90 27.70
CA GLY A 776 -7.20 -29.78 26.88
C GLY A 776 -8.56 -29.24 26.48
N GLY A 777 -8.84 -27.94 26.64
CA GLY A 777 -10.03 -27.33 26.03
C GLY A 777 -10.00 -27.48 24.51
N SER A 778 -11.14 -27.79 23.89
CA SER A 778 -11.19 -28.08 22.45
C SER A 778 -12.43 -27.52 21.77
N TYR A 779 -12.34 -27.33 20.46
CA TYR A 779 -13.47 -27.02 19.59
C TYR A 779 -13.44 -27.90 18.33
N GLN A 780 -14.59 -27.98 17.67
CA GLN A 780 -14.74 -28.67 16.39
C GLN A 780 -14.92 -27.63 15.28
N GLY A 781 -14.08 -27.73 14.25
CA GLY A 781 -14.22 -26.99 13.00
C GLY A 781 -14.94 -27.83 11.94
N THR A 782 -15.72 -27.15 11.09
CA THR A 782 -16.43 -27.77 9.95
C THR A 782 -16.34 -26.84 8.75
N LEU A 783 -16.01 -27.41 7.58
CA LEU A 783 -16.02 -26.73 6.30
C LEU A 783 -16.88 -27.53 5.31
N THR A 784 -17.89 -26.90 4.73
CA THR A 784 -18.64 -27.42 3.58
C THR A 784 -18.34 -26.53 2.38
N ALA A 785 -17.78 -27.11 1.33
CA ALA A 785 -17.37 -26.40 0.12
C ALA A 785 -17.44 -27.33 -1.10
N PRO A 786 -17.61 -26.79 -2.32
CA PRO A 786 -17.50 -27.58 -3.54
C PRO A 786 -16.11 -28.21 -3.63
N LEU A 787 -16.03 -29.46 -4.09
CA LEU A 787 -14.76 -30.14 -4.31
C LEU A 787 -13.91 -29.32 -5.30
N PRO A 788 -12.72 -28.82 -4.89
CA PRO A 788 -11.86 -28.07 -5.80
C PRO A 788 -11.35 -28.97 -6.94
N GLY A 789 -10.89 -28.34 -8.03
CA GLY A 789 -10.28 -29.04 -9.16
C GLY A 789 -9.04 -29.81 -8.75
N VAL A 790 -9.19 -31.10 -8.45
CA VAL A 790 -8.09 -32.04 -8.19
C VAL A 790 -8.08 -33.14 -9.24
N LEU A 791 -6.89 -33.65 -9.58
CA LEU A 791 -6.80 -34.79 -10.50
C LEU A 791 -7.44 -36.03 -9.87
N PRO A 792 -8.02 -36.94 -10.67
CA PRO A 792 -8.56 -38.18 -10.15
C PRO A 792 -7.54 -38.96 -9.32
N GLY A 793 -7.89 -39.32 -8.08
CA GLY A 793 -6.96 -39.96 -7.16
C GLY A 793 -7.48 -40.07 -5.73
N ASP A 794 -6.69 -40.70 -4.87
CA ASP A 794 -6.98 -40.83 -3.44
C ASP A 794 -6.25 -39.73 -2.66
N TYR A 795 -6.99 -38.97 -1.84
CA TYR A 795 -6.45 -37.82 -1.10
C TYR A 795 -6.71 -37.91 0.40
N HIS A 796 -5.76 -37.41 1.19
CA HIS A 796 -5.91 -37.05 2.60
C HIS A 796 -6.48 -35.65 2.74
N VAL A 797 -7.10 -35.38 3.89
CA VAL A 797 -7.43 -34.02 4.33
C VAL A 797 -6.38 -33.57 5.32
N ILE A 798 -5.79 -32.42 5.09
CA ILE A 798 -4.82 -31.82 6.01
C ILE A 798 -5.39 -30.53 6.56
N VAL A 799 -5.34 -30.37 7.88
CA VAL A 799 -5.76 -29.14 8.56
C VAL A 799 -4.54 -28.48 9.19
N ARG A 800 -4.43 -27.16 9.00
CA ARG A 800 -3.44 -26.32 9.66
C ARG A 800 -4.12 -25.21 10.45
N THR A 801 -4.04 -25.28 11.78
CA THR A 801 -4.57 -24.24 12.68
C THR A 801 -3.53 -23.14 12.93
N ASN A 802 -3.99 -21.91 13.14
CA ASN A 802 -3.16 -20.75 13.44
C ASN A 802 -1.95 -20.55 12.49
N ILE A 803 -2.10 -20.90 11.20
CA ILE A 803 -0.99 -20.86 10.22
C ILE A 803 -0.44 -19.43 10.01
N LEU A 804 -1.27 -18.42 10.24
CA LEU A 804 -0.90 -17.00 10.16
C LEU A 804 -0.23 -16.49 11.44
N GLN A 805 -0.08 -17.34 12.47
CA GLN A 805 0.50 -17.00 13.76
C GLN A 805 -0.17 -15.77 14.41
N SER A 806 -1.50 -15.68 14.31
CA SER A 806 -2.26 -14.60 14.93
C SER A 806 -2.37 -14.76 16.45
N LEU A 807 -2.14 -15.97 16.95
CA LEU A 807 -1.94 -16.29 18.36
C LEU A 807 -0.49 -16.74 18.59
N THR A 808 0.18 -16.18 19.60
CA THR A 808 1.48 -16.69 20.08
C THR A 808 1.26 -17.93 20.92
N GLU A 809 1.99 -19.01 20.64
CA GLU A 809 1.84 -20.31 21.30
C GLU A 809 3.16 -21.06 21.47
N ALA A 810 3.13 -22.15 22.25
CA ALA A 810 4.30 -22.90 22.68
C ALA A 810 4.99 -23.66 21.53
N SER A 811 4.21 -24.18 20.57
CA SER A 811 4.70 -24.95 19.44
C SER A 811 3.81 -24.74 18.24
N LEU A 812 4.41 -24.53 17.06
CA LEU A 812 3.70 -24.47 15.78
C LEU A 812 3.76 -25.80 15.02
N SER A 813 4.50 -26.78 15.54
CA SER A 813 4.81 -28.03 14.86
C SER A 813 3.67 -29.05 14.91
N ASN A 814 2.80 -28.93 15.90
CA ASN A 814 1.63 -29.72 16.20
C ASN A 814 0.32 -29.07 15.70
N ASN A 815 0.43 -27.93 15.02
CA ASN A 815 -0.69 -27.24 14.39
C ASN A 815 -1.16 -27.87 13.08
N THR A 816 -0.54 -28.99 12.68
CA THR A 816 -0.87 -29.70 11.44
C THR A 816 -1.37 -31.09 11.80
N GLY A 817 -2.51 -31.48 11.27
CA GLY A 817 -3.05 -32.83 11.40
C GLY A 817 -3.66 -33.30 10.08
N ASP A 818 -3.59 -34.60 9.84
CA ASP A 818 -4.08 -35.27 8.64
C ASP A 818 -5.23 -36.24 8.94
N SER A 819 -6.00 -36.60 7.91
CA SER A 819 -6.99 -37.67 8.00
C SER A 819 -6.34 -39.05 7.96
N PRO A 820 -6.72 -39.97 8.86
CA PRO A 820 -6.16 -41.33 8.91
C PRO A 820 -6.31 -42.15 7.62
N ALA A 821 -7.41 -41.95 6.89
CA ALA A 821 -7.68 -42.60 5.61
C ALA A 821 -7.78 -41.57 4.47
N THR A 822 -7.64 -42.08 3.25
CA THR A 822 -7.87 -41.34 2.01
C THR A 822 -9.29 -41.54 1.49
N ALA A 823 -9.76 -40.59 0.68
CA ALA A 823 -10.95 -40.76 -0.15
C ALA A 823 -10.63 -40.52 -1.62
N SER A 824 -11.32 -41.25 -2.49
CA SER A 824 -11.19 -41.12 -3.93
C SER A 824 -11.99 -39.93 -4.42
N PHE A 825 -11.31 -39.00 -5.10
CA PHE A 825 -11.91 -37.88 -5.79
C PHE A 825 -11.77 -38.06 -7.30
N ASP A 826 -12.81 -37.72 -8.05
CA ASP A 826 -12.83 -37.89 -9.51
C ASP A 826 -13.41 -36.67 -10.24
N ILE A 827 -13.20 -36.63 -11.56
CA ILE A 827 -13.73 -35.63 -12.48
C ILE A 827 -14.81 -36.30 -13.36
N PRO A 828 -15.96 -35.63 -13.64
CA PRO A 828 -16.99 -36.16 -14.53
C PRO A 828 -16.44 -36.51 -15.93
N SER A 829 -16.83 -37.68 -16.46
CA SER A 829 -16.39 -38.14 -17.79
C SER A 829 -17.35 -37.68 -18.90
N LEU A 830 -16.80 -37.29 -20.04
CA LEU A 830 -17.56 -37.03 -21.27
C LEU A 830 -17.51 -38.24 -22.21
N GLU A 831 -18.63 -38.50 -22.87
CA GLU A 831 -18.74 -39.51 -23.92
C GLU A 831 -18.74 -38.83 -25.30
N SER A 832 -18.06 -39.44 -26.28
CA SER A 832 -17.97 -38.89 -27.64
C SER A 832 -19.36 -38.74 -28.26
N GLY A 833 -19.68 -37.56 -28.79
CA GLY A 833 -20.97 -37.29 -29.44
C GLY A 833 -22.11 -36.88 -28.51
N ASN A 834 -21.93 -36.99 -27.19
CA ASN A 834 -22.97 -36.69 -26.21
C ASN A 834 -22.72 -35.34 -25.53
N ALA A 835 -23.64 -34.40 -25.72
CA ALA A 835 -23.60 -33.11 -25.02
C ALA A 835 -24.08 -33.26 -23.58
N VAL A 836 -23.32 -32.70 -22.63
CA VAL A 836 -23.73 -32.54 -21.23
C VAL A 836 -24.19 -31.10 -21.03
N SER A 837 -25.41 -30.94 -20.53
CA SER A 837 -26.00 -29.62 -20.28
C SER A 837 -26.40 -29.45 -18.83
N ARG A 838 -26.06 -28.30 -18.24
CA ARG A 838 -26.44 -27.93 -16.86
C ARG A 838 -26.60 -26.43 -16.71
N ASN A 839 -27.31 -26.02 -15.66
CA ASN A 839 -27.33 -24.61 -15.27
C ASN A 839 -26.00 -24.25 -14.63
N VAL A 840 -25.57 -23.01 -14.87
CA VAL A 840 -24.29 -22.47 -14.41
C VAL A 840 -24.48 -21.14 -13.69
N ASP A 841 -23.65 -20.92 -12.69
CA ASP A 841 -23.65 -19.71 -11.87
C ASP A 841 -22.54 -18.72 -12.27
N TYR A 842 -22.56 -17.55 -11.64
CA TYR A 842 -21.60 -16.47 -11.86
C TYR A 842 -20.16 -16.94 -11.63
N ARG A 843 -19.31 -16.84 -12.68
CA ARG A 843 -17.88 -17.22 -12.63
C ARG A 843 -17.59 -18.68 -12.29
N GLU A 844 -18.54 -19.57 -12.58
CA GLU A 844 -18.35 -21.00 -12.33
C GLU A 844 -17.30 -21.60 -13.28
N GLU A 845 -16.46 -22.49 -12.74
CA GLU A 845 -15.49 -23.30 -13.48
C GLU A 845 -15.93 -24.76 -13.49
N LEU A 846 -16.02 -25.33 -14.69
CA LEU A 846 -16.47 -26.70 -14.91
C LEU A 846 -15.31 -27.56 -15.39
N TYR A 847 -15.04 -28.65 -14.68
CA TYR A 847 -14.02 -29.62 -15.05
C TYR A 847 -14.66 -30.92 -15.55
N TYR A 848 -14.14 -31.42 -16.68
CA TYR A 848 -14.52 -32.70 -17.27
C TYR A 848 -13.28 -33.45 -17.76
N LYS A 849 -13.36 -34.77 -17.85
CA LYS A 849 -12.33 -35.61 -18.48
C LYS A 849 -12.86 -36.33 -19.71
N PHE A 850 -11.99 -36.52 -20.70
CA PHE A 850 -12.29 -37.27 -21.91
C PHE A 850 -11.15 -38.26 -22.20
N GLU A 851 -11.50 -39.53 -22.40
CA GLU A 851 -10.54 -40.59 -22.68
C GLU A 851 -10.32 -40.75 -24.18
N VAL A 852 -9.07 -40.66 -24.63
CA VAL A 852 -8.68 -40.96 -26.03
C VAL A 852 -8.06 -42.35 -26.10
N PRO A 853 -8.74 -43.34 -26.72
CA PRO A 853 -8.19 -44.68 -26.91
C PRO A 853 -6.93 -44.71 -27.81
N SER A 854 -6.07 -45.71 -27.60
CA SER A 854 -4.80 -45.81 -28.33
C SER A 854 -4.94 -46.00 -29.85
N ASP A 855 -6.04 -46.57 -30.32
CA ASP A 855 -6.36 -46.75 -31.73
C ASP A 855 -6.90 -45.46 -32.40
N MET A 856 -7.24 -44.44 -31.61
CA MET A 856 -7.72 -43.14 -32.07
C MET A 856 -6.66 -42.03 -32.00
N ALA A 857 -5.42 -42.36 -31.66
CA ALA A 857 -4.32 -41.39 -31.52
C ALA A 857 -3.99 -40.62 -32.82
N SER A 858 -4.36 -41.13 -33.99
CA SER A 858 -4.21 -40.40 -35.27
C SER A 858 -5.46 -39.64 -35.72
N GLY A 859 -6.51 -39.61 -34.88
CA GLY A 859 -7.75 -38.91 -35.15
C GLY A 859 -7.70 -37.43 -34.75
N SER A 860 -8.88 -36.82 -34.64
CA SER A 860 -9.04 -35.42 -34.19
C SER A 860 -10.07 -35.34 -33.07
N LEU A 861 -9.85 -34.46 -32.09
CA LEU A 861 -10.82 -34.19 -31.03
C LEU A 861 -11.37 -32.78 -31.21
N VAL A 862 -12.70 -32.66 -31.22
CA VAL A 862 -13.38 -31.35 -31.25
C VAL A 862 -14.17 -31.20 -29.95
N VAL A 863 -13.82 -30.21 -29.14
CA VAL A 863 -14.56 -29.88 -27.92
C VAL A 863 -15.30 -28.58 -28.13
N ARG A 864 -16.60 -28.56 -27.83
CA ARG A 864 -17.50 -27.41 -27.99
C ARG A 864 -18.11 -27.08 -26.65
N PHE A 865 -18.05 -25.80 -26.28
CA PHE A 865 -18.66 -25.27 -25.07
C PHE A 865 -19.48 -24.03 -25.42
N GLY A 866 -20.68 -23.92 -24.89
CA GLY A 866 -21.48 -22.72 -25.08
C GLY A 866 -22.57 -22.52 -24.05
N THR A 867 -22.96 -21.27 -23.85
CA THR A 867 -24.11 -20.86 -23.03
C THR A 867 -25.22 -20.32 -23.92
N ASN A 868 -26.47 -20.56 -23.52
CA ASN A 868 -27.63 -19.99 -24.21
C ASN A 868 -27.78 -18.47 -24.00
N ASP A 869 -27.05 -17.90 -23.05
CA ASP A 869 -26.94 -16.46 -22.84
C ASP A 869 -25.81 -15.88 -23.69
N THR A 870 -26.15 -14.96 -24.60
CA THR A 870 -25.21 -14.27 -25.51
C THR A 870 -24.44 -13.13 -24.84
N THR A 871 -24.75 -12.80 -23.58
CA THR A 871 -24.07 -11.75 -22.79
C THR A 871 -22.89 -12.29 -21.97
N VAL A 872 -22.61 -13.60 -22.08
CA VAL A 872 -21.53 -14.28 -21.39
C VAL A 872 -20.34 -14.46 -22.33
N ALA A 873 -19.14 -14.15 -21.85
CA ALA A 873 -17.88 -14.50 -22.48
C ALA A 873 -17.35 -15.79 -21.84
N ASN A 874 -17.39 -16.90 -22.57
CA ASN A 874 -16.91 -18.17 -22.06
C ASN A 874 -15.41 -18.34 -22.31
N GLU A 875 -14.79 -19.29 -21.63
CA GLU A 875 -13.43 -19.72 -21.91
C GLU A 875 -13.36 -21.24 -21.89
N LEU A 876 -12.46 -21.80 -22.69
CA LEU A 876 -12.28 -23.25 -22.80
C LEU A 876 -10.79 -23.56 -22.89
N TYR A 877 -10.34 -24.52 -22.08
CA TYR A 877 -8.95 -24.95 -21.96
C TYR A 877 -8.87 -26.48 -21.86
N ILE A 878 -7.79 -27.07 -22.39
CA ILE A 878 -7.54 -28.51 -22.36
C ILE A 878 -6.09 -28.78 -21.95
N SER A 879 -5.87 -29.79 -21.13
CA SER A 879 -4.55 -30.37 -20.85
C SER A 879 -4.63 -31.90 -20.80
N ARG A 880 -3.59 -32.57 -21.28
CA ARG A 880 -3.47 -34.03 -21.20
C ARG A 880 -2.74 -34.43 -19.92
N ASP A 881 -3.30 -35.38 -19.18
CA ASP A 881 -2.75 -35.94 -17.94
C ASP A 881 -2.45 -34.90 -16.83
N ALA A 882 -2.97 -33.68 -16.96
CA ALA A 882 -2.87 -32.58 -16.01
C ALA A 882 -4.17 -31.78 -16.00
N LEU A 883 -4.46 -31.05 -14.92
CA LEU A 883 -5.59 -30.14 -14.87
C LEU A 883 -5.25 -28.82 -15.58
N PRO A 884 -6.03 -28.39 -16.58
CA PRO A 884 -5.82 -27.09 -17.21
C PRO A 884 -6.19 -25.94 -16.26
N THR A 885 -5.44 -24.85 -16.34
CA THR A 885 -5.79 -23.56 -15.76
C THR A 885 -5.79 -22.48 -16.86
N ARG A 886 -6.33 -21.30 -16.55
CA ARG A 886 -6.26 -20.14 -17.47
C ARG A 886 -4.81 -19.75 -17.81
N MET A 887 -3.86 -20.04 -16.92
CA MET A 887 -2.43 -19.74 -17.11
C MET A 887 -1.64 -20.91 -17.72
N THR A 888 -2.01 -22.16 -17.40
CA THR A 888 -1.28 -23.37 -17.78
C THR A 888 -2.20 -24.36 -18.49
N HIS A 889 -1.99 -24.55 -19.78
CA HIS A 889 -2.79 -25.47 -20.59
C HIS A 889 -2.03 -25.94 -21.84
N ASP A 890 -2.44 -27.06 -22.42
CA ASP A 890 -1.94 -27.53 -23.71
C ASP A 890 -2.63 -26.83 -24.88
N ALA A 891 -3.93 -26.53 -24.74
CA ALA A 891 -4.71 -25.83 -25.75
C ALA A 891 -5.78 -24.93 -25.13
N ARG A 892 -6.09 -23.83 -25.81
CA ARG A 892 -7.18 -22.89 -25.47
C ARG A 892 -7.98 -22.53 -26.71
N SER A 893 -9.26 -22.21 -26.51
CA SER A 893 -10.08 -21.64 -27.58
C SER A 893 -9.49 -20.30 -28.06
N GLN A 894 -9.44 -20.12 -29.37
CA GLN A 894 -8.97 -18.89 -30.04
C GLN A 894 -10.10 -17.90 -30.30
N GLN A 895 -11.34 -18.26 -29.99
CA GLN A 895 -12.47 -17.33 -30.10
C GLN A 895 -12.35 -16.27 -29.01
N GLY A 896 -12.61 -14.99 -29.37
CA GLY A 896 -12.58 -13.85 -28.45
C GLY A 896 -13.74 -13.87 -27.45
N LEU A 897 -14.21 -12.70 -27.02
CA LEU A 897 -15.38 -12.56 -26.13
C LEU A 897 -16.66 -13.11 -26.80
N ALA A 898 -16.91 -14.40 -26.68
CA ALA A 898 -18.04 -15.09 -27.30
C ALA A 898 -18.74 -16.03 -26.31
N SER A 899 -20.03 -16.27 -26.54
CA SER A 899 -20.80 -17.23 -25.73
C SER A 899 -20.59 -18.67 -26.16
N ASN A 900 -20.02 -18.91 -27.35
CA ASN A 900 -19.68 -20.23 -27.86
C ASN A 900 -18.18 -20.29 -28.14
N HIS A 901 -17.54 -21.39 -27.72
CA HIS A 901 -16.13 -21.66 -27.89
C HIS A 901 -15.93 -23.10 -28.38
N TYR A 902 -14.86 -23.31 -29.14
CA TYR A 902 -14.42 -24.65 -29.47
C TYR A 902 -12.90 -24.77 -29.46
N ILE A 903 -12.41 -25.99 -29.26
CA ILE A 903 -11.01 -26.38 -29.43
C ILE A 903 -10.95 -27.56 -30.39
N ILE A 904 -10.01 -27.51 -31.31
CA ILE A 904 -9.70 -28.60 -32.24
C ILE A 904 -8.29 -29.09 -31.92
N LEU A 905 -8.16 -30.38 -31.65
CA LEU A 905 -6.87 -31.05 -31.51
C LEU A 905 -6.68 -31.98 -32.72
N SER A 906 -5.88 -31.53 -33.68
CA SER A 906 -5.64 -32.23 -34.96
C SER A 906 -4.55 -33.32 -34.86
N SER A 907 -3.84 -33.42 -33.73
CA SER A 907 -2.82 -34.44 -33.47
C SER A 907 -2.99 -34.97 -32.04
N LEU A 908 -3.64 -36.11 -31.91
CA LEU A 908 -3.92 -36.71 -30.61
C LEU A 908 -2.80 -37.65 -30.15
N GLN A 909 -2.80 -37.91 -28.85
CA GLN A 909 -2.14 -39.05 -28.22
C GLN A 909 -3.14 -39.77 -27.34
N ALA A 910 -2.93 -41.06 -27.12
CA ALA A 910 -3.71 -41.82 -26.13
C ALA A 910 -3.52 -41.21 -24.74
N GLY A 911 -4.57 -41.21 -23.92
CA GLY A 911 -4.54 -40.69 -22.55
C GLY A 911 -5.79 -39.90 -22.19
N THR A 912 -5.77 -39.33 -20.98
CA THR A 912 -6.87 -38.56 -20.42
C THR A 912 -6.68 -37.09 -20.72
N TYR A 913 -7.68 -36.47 -21.36
CA TYR A 913 -7.72 -35.04 -21.61
C TYR A 913 -8.67 -34.40 -20.60
N ASN A 914 -8.13 -33.57 -19.71
CA ASN A 914 -8.93 -32.77 -18.79
C ASN A 914 -9.28 -31.45 -19.46
N ILE A 915 -10.53 -31.04 -19.27
CA ILE A 915 -11.17 -29.89 -19.93
C ILE A 915 -11.65 -28.96 -18.83
N LEU A 916 -11.26 -27.68 -18.92
CA LEU A 916 -11.80 -26.59 -18.11
C LEU A 916 -12.66 -25.70 -19.00
N ALA A 917 -13.93 -25.57 -18.65
CA ALA A 917 -14.86 -24.60 -19.23
C ALA A 917 -15.23 -23.56 -18.17
N ALA A 918 -14.87 -22.29 -18.40
CA ALA A 918 -15.10 -21.21 -17.46
C ALA A 918 -16.13 -20.21 -17.99
N VAL A 919 -17.09 -19.84 -17.15
CA VAL A 919 -18.21 -18.96 -17.50
C VAL A 919 -17.90 -17.54 -17.02
N THR A 920 -17.62 -16.59 -17.91
CA THR A 920 -17.26 -15.21 -17.50
C THR A 920 -18.32 -14.20 -17.97
N PRO A 921 -19.20 -13.70 -17.09
CA PRO A 921 -20.24 -12.73 -17.47
C PRO A 921 -19.67 -11.32 -17.70
N ASP A 922 -20.39 -10.51 -18.47
CA ASP A 922 -20.10 -9.08 -18.66
C ASP A 922 -20.14 -8.30 -17.32
N GLN A 923 -19.36 -7.23 -17.22
CA GLN A 923 -19.10 -6.41 -16.01
C GLN A 923 -20.37 -5.83 -15.35
N GLN A 924 -21.53 -5.86 -16.02
CA GLN A 924 -22.80 -5.32 -15.50
C GLN A 924 -23.70 -6.34 -14.77
N VAL A 925 -23.31 -7.61 -14.68
CA VAL A 925 -24.14 -8.66 -14.04
C VAL A 925 -23.84 -8.79 -12.54
N GLN A 926 -24.89 -8.68 -11.71
CA GLN A 926 -24.80 -8.78 -10.25
C GLN A 926 -24.45 -10.21 -9.78
N PRO A 927 -23.67 -10.35 -8.68
CA PRO A 927 -23.43 -11.65 -8.03
C PRO A 927 -24.76 -12.36 -7.69
N ASN A 928 -24.84 -13.68 -7.93
CA ASN A 928 -26.01 -14.55 -7.73
C ASN A 928 -27.12 -14.52 -8.81
N THR A 929 -26.84 -13.97 -10.00
CA THR A 929 -27.76 -14.09 -11.14
C THR A 929 -27.51 -15.42 -11.89
N PRO A 930 -28.50 -16.31 -12.05
CA PRO A 930 -28.32 -17.54 -12.84
C PRO A 930 -27.96 -17.20 -14.31
N LEU A 931 -26.88 -17.77 -14.84
CA LEU A 931 -26.33 -17.44 -16.17
C LEU A 931 -26.82 -18.37 -17.30
N GLY A 932 -28.02 -18.93 -17.13
CA GLY A 932 -28.64 -19.82 -18.12
C GLY A 932 -28.09 -21.26 -18.09
N THR A 933 -28.20 -21.95 -19.23
CA THR A 933 -27.81 -23.35 -19.39
C THR A 933 -26.57 -23.43 -20.27
N ALA A 934 -25.49 -23.98 -19.72
CA ALA A 934 -24.27 -24.31 -20.45
C ALA A 934 -24.39 -25.71 -21.07
N SER A 935 -23.75 -25.91 -22.22
CA SER A 935 -23.63 -27.19 -22.90
C SER A 935 -22.18 -27.44 -23.30
N LEU A 936 -21.65 -28.62 -22.96
CA LEU A 936 -20.31 -29.07 -23.29
C LEU A 936 -20.39 -30.40 -24.04
N GLN A 937 -19.70 -30.51 -25.18
CA GLN A 937 -19.64 -31.72 -25.98
C GLN A 937 -18.22 -31.97 -26.48
N ALA A 938 -17.80 -33.24 -26.50
CA ALA A 938 -16.56 -33.68 -27.12
C ALA A 938 -16.88 -34.69 -28.23
N ASP A 939 -16.29 -34.49 -29.41
CA ASP A 939 -16.42 -35.39 -30.56
C ASP A 939 -15.05 -35.90 -30.99
N LEU A 940 -14.85 -37.21 -30.85
CA LEU A 940 -13.65 -37.89 -31.31
C LEU A 940 -13.87 -38.42 -32.73
N LEU A 941 -13.14 -37.86 -33.68
CA LEU A 941 -13.25 -38.14 -35.11
C LEU A 941 -12.18 -39.16 -35.53
N VAL A 942 -12.58 -40.15 -36.33
CA VAL A 942 -11.60 -41.09 -36.91
C VAL A 942 -10.73 -40.38 -37.96
N PRO A 943 -9.52 -40.89 -38.25
CA PRO A 943 -8.65 -40.28 -39.25
C PRO A 943 -9.33 -40.14 -40.62
N GLY A 944 -9.40 -38.91 -41.14
CA GLY A 944 -10.03 -38.59 -42.43
C GLY A 944 -11.51 -38.21 -42.35
N GLU A 945 -12.13 -38.30 -41.18
CA GLU A 945 -13.46 -37.75 -40.94
C GLU A 945 -13.36 -36.23 -40.72
N PHE A 946 -14.21 -35.47 -41.40
CA PHE A 946 -14.27 -34.01 -41.23
C PHE A 946 -15.43 -33.60 -40.34
N SER A 947 -15.33 -32.43 -39.71
CA SER A 947 -16.42 -31.85 -38.92
C SER A 947 -16.44 -30.34 -39.11
N VAL A 948 -17.61 -29.73 -38.89
CA VAL A 948 -17.83 -28.29 -38.94
C VAL A 948 -18.14 -27.80 -37.53
N VAL A 949 -17.58 -26.65 -37.16
CA VAL A 949 -17.78 -26.05 -35.82
C VAL A 949 -18.75 -24.88 -35.84
N ASP A 950 -18.99 -24.25 -36.98
CA ASP A 950 -20.00 -23.20 -37.10
C ASP A 950 -21.42 -23.79 -37.03
N SER A 951 -22.31 -23.02 -36.42
CA SER A 951 -23.74 -23.34 -36.33
C SER A 951 -24.63 -22.42 -37.20
N PHE A 952 -24.13 -21.25 -37.61
CA PHE A 952 -24.86 -20.27 -38.41
C PHE A 952 -23.91 -19.40 -39.25
N PHE A 953 -24.26 -19.15 -40.51
CA PHE A 953 -23.44 -18.41 -41.49
C PHE A 953 -24.02 -17.03 -41.86
N GLY A 954 -25.06 -16.59 -41.15
CA GLY A 954 -25.69 -15.30 -41.40
C GLY A 954 -26.69 -15.33 -42.54
N GLN A 955 -26.76 -14.21 -43.26
CA GLN A 955 -27.78 -13.97 -44.28
C GLN A 955 -27.15 -13.59 -45.62
N GLY A 956 -27.91 -13.77 -46.71
CA GLY A 956 -27.53 -13.38 -48.06
C GLY A 956 -28.70 -12.84 -48.88
N GLY A 957 -28.44 -11.86 -49.75
CA GLY A 957 -29.46 -11.26 -50.61
C GLY A 957 -29.58 -11.93 -51.98
N THR A 958 -30.77 -11.93 -52.58
CA THR A 958 -30.99 -12.37 -53.98
C THR A 958 -30.46 -11.41 -55.04
N ALA A 959 -29.73 -10.35 -54.67
CA ALA A 959 -29.18 -9.35 -55.59
C ALA A 959 -27.72 -9.60 -56.00
N GLY A 960 -27.08 -10.68 -55.52
CA GLY A 960 -25.68 -10.95 -55.86
C GLY A 960 -25.13 -12.28 -55.34
N ASN A 961 -23.80 -12.37 -55.30
CA ASN A 961 -23.08 -13.50 -54.72
C ASN A 961 -22.93 -13.34 -53.21
N ARG A 962 -22.78 -14.45 -52.49
CA ARG A 962 -22.50 -14.45 -51.06
C ARG A 962 -21.47 -15.53 -50.74
N THR A 963 -20.38 -15.13 -50.09
CA THR A 963 -19.34 -16.03 -49.61
C THR A 963 -19.53 -16.25 -48.12
N ILE A 964 -19.56 -17.51 -47.69
CA ILE A 964 -19.59 -17.88 -46.26
C ILE A 964 -18.21 -18.39 -45.85
N GLU A 965 -17.80 -18.06 -44.63
CA GLU A 965 -16.63 -18.64 -43.96
C GLU A 965 -17.08 -19.90 -43.21
N ILE A 966 -16.32 -20.98 -43.38
CA ILE A 966 -16.59 -22.28 -42.76
C ILE A 966 -15.32 -22.72 -42.04
N ASN A 967 -15.45 -22.89 -40.73
CA ASN A 967 -14.44 -23.37 -39.81
C ASN A 967 -14.73 -24.83 -39.44
N GLY A 968 -13.69 -25.62 -39.26
CA GLY A 968 -13.84 -27.03 -38.93
C GLY A 968 -12.51 -27.76 -38.88
N VAL A 969 -12.54 -29.06 -39.14
CA VAL A 969 -11.35 -29.92 -39.09
C VAL A 969 -11.35 -30.90 -40.26
N ASN A 970 -10.14 -31.27 -40.72
CA ASN A 970 -9.89 -32.22 -41.81
C ASN A 970 -10.57 -31.87 -43.14
N PHE A 971 -10.66 -30.58 -43.47
CA PHE A 971 -11.18 -30.14 -44.76
C PHE A 971 -10.23 -30.49 -45.91
N ASP A 972 -10.54 -31.56 -46.64
CA ASP A 972 -9.82 -31.96 -47.85
C ASP A 972 -10.38 -31.31 -49.12
N ARG A 973 -9.63 -31.37 -50.23
CA ARG A 973 -10.03 -30.76 -51.52
C ARG A 973 -11.30 -31.33 -52.16
N SER A 974 -11.84 -32.44 -51.64
CA SER A 974 -13.05 -33.06 -52.16
C SER A 974 -14.33 -32.52 -51.54
N ILE A 975 -14.24 -31.70 -50.47
CA ILE A 975 -15.44 -31.11 -49.88
C ILE A 975 -16.15 -30.18 -50.88
N GLU A 976 -17.41 -30.51 -51.12
CA GLU A 976 -18.42 -29.71 -51.81
C GLU A 976 -19.43 -29.18 -50.80
N VAL A 977 -19.97 -27.98 -51.05
CA VAL A 977 -20.89 -27.26 -50.15
C VAL A 977 -22.11 -26.83 -50.94
N THR A 978 -23.29 -27.13 -50.41
CA THR A 978 -24.59 -26.89 -51.06
C THR A 978 -25.59 -26.26 -50.10
N LEU A 979 -26.46 -25.41 -50.63
CA LEU A 979 -27.66 -24.91 -49.94
C LEU A 979 -28.84 -25.79 -50.31
N THR A 980 -29.52 -26.35 -49.30
CA THR A 980 -30.68 -27.23 -49.47
C THR A 980 -31.84 -26.79 -48.59
N ASN A 981 -33.06 -27.05 -49.05
CA ASN A 981 -34.30 -26.83 -48.29
C ASN A 981 -34.96 -28.16 -47.88
N GLY A 982 -34.18 -29.24 -47.81
CA GLY A 982 -34.61 -30.56 -47.37
C GLY A 982 -35.31 -31.42 -48.44
N THR A 983 -35.55 -30.92 -49.66
CA THR A 983 -36.16 -31.75 -50.73
C THR A 983 -35.55 -31.59 -52.13
N ASN A 984 -34.73 -30.56 -52.40
CA ASN A 984 -33.92 -30.42 -53.61
C ASN A 984 -32.67 -29.57 -53.33
N ASN A 985 -31.57 -29.82 -54.07
CA ASN A 985 -30.42 -28.91 -54.11
C ASN A 985 -30.89 -27.57 -54.72
N VAL A 986 -30.69 -26.46 -54.00
CA VAL A 986 -31.17 -25.14 -54.45
C VAL A 986 -30.02 -24.28 -54.97
N ALA A 987 -28.82 -24.40 -54.41
CA ALA A 987 -27.62 -23.79 -54.96
C ALA A 987 -26.35 -24.55 -54.56
N GLU A 988 -25.49 -24.83 -55.53
CA GLU A 988 -24.12 -25.31 -55.31
C GLU A 988 -23.18 -24.11 -55.20
N ALA A 989 -22.13 -24.22 -54.38
CA ALA A 989 -21.11 -23.17 -54.35
C ALA A 989 -20.38 -23.11 -55.70
N ILE A 990 -20.27 -21.90 -56.23
CA ILE A 990 -19.65 -21.62 -57.53
C ILE A 990 -18.13 -21.40 -57.43
N SER A 991 -17.61 -21.23 -56.22
CA SER A 991 -16.18 -21.03 -55.95
C SER A 991 -15.81 -21.45 -54.53
N TYR A 992 -14.58 -21.93 -54.36
CA TYR A 992 -14.00 -22.28 -53.07
C TYR A 992 -12.65 -21.60 -52.87
N TYR A 993 -12.38 -21.14 -51.66
CA TYR A 993 -11.06 -20.66 -51.24
C TYR A 993 -10.68 -21.32 -49.92
N ARG A 994 -9.54 -22.01 -49.87
CA ARG A 994 -9.15 -22.85 -48.73
C ARG A 994 -7.96 -22.28 -48.01
N VAL A 995 -8.07 -22.23 -46.69
CA VAL A 995 -7.03 -21.78 -45.77
C VAL A 995 -6.68 -22.96 -44.87
N GLY A 996 -6.04 -23.96 -45.48
CA GLY A 996 -5.62 -25.19 -44.79
C GLY A 996 -6.78 -26.17 -44.49
N PRO A 997 -6.52 -27.14 -43.58
CA PRO A 997 -7.49 -28.19 -43.24
C PRO A 997 -8.56 -27.74 -42.24
N GLU A 998 -8.48 -26.52 -41.71
CA GLU A 998 -9.38 -26.03 -40.65
C GLU A 998 -10.32 -24.91 -41.12
N LYS A 999 -10.08 -24.36 -42.32
CA LYS A 999 -10.86 -23.23 -42.83
C LYS A 999 -11.10 -23.30 -44.34
N LEU A 1000 -12.35 -23.09 -44.74
CA LEU A 1000 -12.85 -23.09 -46.10
C LEU A 1000 -13.81 -21.92 -46.30
N TYR A 1001 -13.74 -21.26 -47.45
CA TYR A 1001 -14.75 -20.30 -47.90
C TYR A 1001 -15.49 -20.88 -49.09
N ALA A 1002 -16.82 -20.72 -49.12
CA ALA A 1002 -17.68 -21.16 -50.20
C ALA A 1002 -18.55 -19.99 -50.70
N THR A 1003 -18.48 -19.71 -52.01
CA THR A 1003 -19.24 -18.62 -52.65
C THR A 1003 -20.45 -19.16 -53.38
N PHE A 1004 -21.63 -18.59 -53.12
CA PHE A 1004 -22.90 -18.94 -53.76
C PHE A 1004 -23.41 -17.80 -54.63
N ASN A 1005 -24.01 -18.13 -55.77
CA ASN A 1005 -24.80 -17.18 -56.54
C ASN A 1005 -26.26 -17.24 -56.10
N LEU A 1006 -26.74 -16.20 -55.43
CA LEU A 1006 -28.09 -16.18 -54.85
C LEU A 1006 -29.14 -15.56 -55.77
N THR A 1007 -28.77 -15.09 -56.97
CA THR A 1007 -29.69 -14.35 -57.87
C THR A 1007 -30.89 -15.16 -58.35
N SER A 1008 -30.78 -16.49 -58.35
CA SER A 1008 -31.84 -17.41 -58.74
C SER A 1008 -32.36 -18.27 -57.57
N VAL A 1009 -31.90 -17.98 -56.35
CA VAL A 1009 -32.31 -18.69 -55.13
C VAL A 1009 -33.54 -18.01 -54.53
N ILE A 1010 -34.53 -18.81 -54.12
CA ILE A 1010 -35.77 -18.28 -53.56
C ILE A 1010 -35.52 -17.81 -52.11
N PRO A 1011 -36.03 -16.66 -51.66
CA PRO A 1011 -35.90 -16.24 -50.26
C PRO A 1011 -36.49 -17.26 -49.27
N GLY A 1012 -35.80 -17.51 -48.17
CA GLY A 1012 -36.16 -18.50 -47.15
C GLY A 1012 -34.96 -18.92 -46.30
N GLN A 1013 -35.19 -19.79 -45.31
CA GLN A 1013 -34.15 -20.41 -44.51
C GLN A 1013 -33.66 -21.70 -45.17
N TYR A 1014 -32.35 -21.93 -45.14
CA TYR A 1014 -31.67 -23.03 -45.80
C TYR A 1014 -30.74 -23.77 -44.86
N ASP A 1015 -30.63 -25.09 -45.08
CA ASP A 1015 -29.59 -25.91 -44.50
C ASP A 1015 -28.32 -25.78 -45.35
N VAL A 1016 -27.16 -25.81 -44.70
CA VAL A 1016 -25.86 -25.87 -45.38
C VAL A 1016 -25.34 -27.29 -45.27
N MET A 1017 -25.22 -27.98 -46.41
CA MET A 1017 -24.75 -29.36 -46.50
C MET A 1017 -23.35 -29.40 -47.10
N LEU A 1018 -22.43 -30.05 -46.39
CA LEU A 1018 -21.07 -30.33 -46.83
C LEU A 1018 -20.92 -31.82 -47.10
N SER A 1019 -20.33 -32.18 -48.24
CA SER A 1019 -20.12 -33.57 -48.65
C SER A 1019 -18.70 -33.77 -49.12
N ASN A 1020 -18.04 -34.88 -48.75
CA ASN A 1020 -16.71 -35.23 -49.27
C ASN A 1020 -16.77 -36.42 -50.27
N ALA A 1021 -15.67 -36.71 -50.95
CA ALA A 1021 -15.58 -37.83 -51.91
C ALA A 1021 -15.69 -39.22 -51.27
N ALA A 1022 -15.56 -39.32 -49.93
CA ALA A 1022 -15.79 -40.55 -49.19
C ALA A 1022 -17.28 -40.80 -48.90
N GLY A 1023 -18.17 -39.87 -49.28
CA GLY A 1023 -19.60 -39.95 -49.04
C GLY A 1023 -20.02 -39.58 -47.62
N GLN A 1024 -19.17 -38.87 -46.88
CA GLN A 1024 -19.51 -38.29 -45.59
C GLN A 1024 -20.25 -36.96 -45.82
N ASP A 1025 -21.41 -36.81 -45.18
CA ASP A 1025 -22.23 -35.60 -45.22
C ASP A 1025 -22.32 -34.96 -43.83
N VAL A 1026 -22.17 -33.64 -43.76
CA VAL A 1026 -22.45 -32.81 -42.58
C VAL A 1026 -23.52 -31.80 -42.96
N VAL A 1027 -24.68 -31.86 -42.29
CA VAL A 1027 -25.82 -30.97 -42.55
C VAL A 1027 -26.03 -30.05 -41.36
N LEU A 1028 -25.94 -28.74 -41.61
CA LEU A 1028 -26.21 -27.69 -40.62
C LEU A 1028 -27.60 -27.13 -40.87
N THR A 1029 -28.56 -27.54 -40.04
CA THR A 1029 -29.98 -27.20 -40.22
C THR A 1029 -30.25 -25.72 -39.97
N GLY A 1030 -30.93 -25.06 -40.90
CA GLY A 1030 -31.31 -23.65 -40.81
C GLY A 1030 -30.14 -22.68 -40.70
N ALA A 1031 -28.95 -23.09 -41.13
CA ALA A 1031 -27.70 -22.37 -40.90
C ALA A 1031 -27.50 -21.13 -41.79
N PHE A 1032 -28.41 -20.85 -42.74
CA PHE A 1032 -28.28 -19.70 -43.64
C PHE A 1032 -29.63 -19.15 -44.11
N ASP A 1033 -29.81 -17.83 -44.07
CA ASP A 1033 -31.03 -17.17 -44.57
C ASP A 1033 -30.80 -16.47 -45.91
N VAL A 1034 -31.72 -16.67 -46.86
CA VAL A 1034 -31.78 -15.92 -48.12
C VAL A 1034 -32.90 -14.90 -48.06
N LEU A 1035 -32.56 -13.61 -48.23
CA LEU A 1035 -33.48 -12.48 -48.21
C LEU A 1035 -33.69 -11.90 -49.61
N GLN A 1036 -34.88 -11.33 -49.85
CA GLN A 1036 -35.16 -10.69 -51.13
C GLN A 1036 -34.39 -9.37 -51.29
N GLY A 1037 -33.68 -9.20 -52.41
CA GLY A 1037 -32.90 -7.98 -52.69
C GLY A 1037 -31.54 -8.00 -52.00
N GLY A 1038 -31.13 -6.88 -51.38
CA GLY A 1038 -29.99 -6.85 -50.46
C GLY A 1038 -28.58 -6.96 -51.06
N GLY A 1039 -28.28 -6.24 -52.15
CA GLY A 1039 -26.97 -6.30 -52.80
C GLY A 1039 -25.78 -5.82 -51.93
N SER A 1040 -24.59 -5.85 -52.50
CA SER A 1040 -23.36 -5.35 -51.86
C SER A 1040 -23.43 -3.84 -51.60
N SER A 1041 -22.86 -3.36 -50.48
CA SER A 1041 -22.86 -1.94 -50.13
C SER A 1041 -21.54 -1.52 -49.48
N ASN A 1042 -20.58 -1.06 -50.30
CA ASN A 1042 -19.32 -0.52 -49.81
C ASN A 1042 -19.52 0.90 -49.26
N LYS A 1043 -19.23 1.10 -47.98
CA LYS A 1043 -19.27 2.41 -47.30
C LYS A 1043 -17.89 2.78 -46.78
N PRO A 1044 -17.14 3.62 -47.51
CA PRO A 1044 -15.95 4.25 -46.95
C PRO A 1044 -16.34 5.37 -45.98
N SER A 1045 -15.57 5.54 -44.92
CA SER A 1045 -15.68 6.65 -43.98
C SER A 1045 -14.29 7.16 -43.60
N VAL A 1046 -14.21 8.43 -43.21
CA VAL A 1046 -12.97 9.05 -42.75
C VAL A 1046 -13.24 9.68 -41.39
N THR A 1047 -12.47 9.28 -40.40
CA THR A 1047 -12.50 9.83 -39.05
C THR A 1047 -11.23 10.65 -38.85
N ALA A 1048 -11.41 11.95 -38.62
CA ALA A 1048 -10.34 12.88 -38.31
C ALA A 1048 -10.81 13.86 -37.23
N PRO A 1049 -9.90 14.37 -36.38
CA PRO A 1049 -10.21 15.46 -35.47
C PRO A 1049 -10.80 16.68 -36.19
N PRO A 1050 -11.83 17.33 -35.62
CA PRO A 1050 -12.58 18.40 -36.28
C PRO A 1050 -11.79 19.71 -36.41
N ALA A 1051 -10.75 19.90 -35.58
CA ALA A 1051 -9.86 21.06 -35.63
C ALA A 1051 -8.50 20.70 -35.01
N PHE A 1052 -7.46 21.42 -35.45
CA PHE A 1052 -6.12 21.30 -34.90
C PHE A 1052 -5.55 22.69 -34.60
N ARG A 1053 -4.92 22.84 -33.44
CA ARG A 1053 -4.27 24.09 -33.03
C ARG A 1053 -2.76 23.95 -33.26
N ARG A 1054 -2.22 24.73 -34.20
CA ARG A 1054 -0.76 24.85 -34.38
C ARG A 1054 -0.20 25.84 -33.37
N VAL A 1055 0.76 25.42 -32.55
CA VAL A 1055 1.58 26.34 -31.74
C VAL A 1055 2.71 26.87 -32.62
N PHE A 1056 2.88 28.19 -32.67
CA PHE A 1056 3.96 28.82 -33.43
C PHE A 1056 5.32 28.46 -32.79
N HIS A 1057 6.25 27.90 -33.59
CA HIS A 1057 7.61 27.44 -33.24
C HIS A 1057 7.81 26.00 -32.75
N GLU A 1058 6.76 25.17 -32.68
CA GLU A 1058 6.90 23.71 -32.51
C GLU A 1058 7.28 23.02 -33.85
N PRO A 1059 8.01 21.88 -33.84
CA PRO A 1059 8.22 21.07 -35.04
C PRO A 1059 6.87 20.64 -35.65
N LEU A 1060 6.85 20.42 -36.97
CA LEU A 1060 5.62 20.09 -37.69
C LEU A 1060 5.01 18.78 -37.17
N VAL A 1061 3.89 18.90 -36.45
CA VAL A 1061 3.16 17.76 -35.86
C VAL A 1061 2.47 16.97 -36.98
N HIS A 1062 2.63 15.66 -36.96
CA HIS A 1062 1.93 14.71 -37.84
C HIS A 1062 0.50 14.50 -37.32
N PHE A 1063 -0.49 14.69 -38.19
CA PHE A 1063 -1.90 14.56 -37.83
C PHE A 1063 -2.45 13.21 -38.28
N PRO A 1064 -2.92 12.36 -37.34
CA PRO A 1064 -3.56 11.11 -37.70
C PRO A 1064 -4.97 11.36 -38.22
N PHE A 1065 -5.34 10.68 -39.29
CA PHE A 1065 -6.74 10.42 -39.65
C PHE A 1065 -6.88 8.96 -40.06
N THR A 1066 -8.04 8.38 -39.76
CA THR A 1066 -8.32 6.98 -40.05
C THR A 1066 -9.33 6.90 -41.17
N VAL A 1067 -8.99 6.19 -42.23
CA VAL A 1067 -9.93 5.81 -43.28
C VAL A 1067 -10.40 4.40 -43.00
N SER A 1068 -11.70 4.21 -42.93
CA SER A 1068 -12.30 2.89 -42.78
C SER A 1068 -13.27 2.59 -43.92
N TRP A 1069 -13.51 1.32 -44.17
CA TRP A 1069 -14.48 0.87 -45.15
C TRP A 1069 -15.18 -0.38 -44.66
N GLU A 1070 -16.49 -0.43 -44.87
CA GLU A 1070 -17.31 -1.60 -44.55
C GLU A 1070 -18.15 -2.05 -45.73
N ASN A 1071 -18.48 -3.34 -45.80
CA ASN A 1071 -19.58 -3.82 -46.62
C ASN A 1071 -20.85 -3.93 -45.76
N ALA A 1072 -21.71 -2.93 -45.80
CA ALA A 1072 -22.98 -2.89 -45.09
C ALA A 1072 -24.14 -3.58 -45.84
N GLY A 1073 -23.86 -4.32 -46.92
CA GLY A 1073 -24.83 -5.05 -47.72
C GLY A 1073 -25.05 -6.50 -47.23
N LEU A 1074 -25.92 -7.26 -47.90
CA LEU A 1074 -26.11 -8.71 -47.62
C LEU A 1074 -25.33 -9.61 -48.60
N ASN A 1075 -24.70 -9.04 -49.61
CA ASN A 1075 -23.94 -9.76 -50.63
C ASN A 1075 -22.49 -9.29 -50.67
N ASP A 1076 -21.62 -10.13 -51.22
CA ASP A 1076 -20.20 -9.87 -51.42
C ASP A 1076 -19.99 -8.59 -52.23
N ALA A 1077 -19.20 -7.67 -51.69
CA ALA A 1077 -18.76 -6.50 -52.42
C ALA A 1077 -17.38 -6.76 -53.03
N LEU A 1078 -17.11 -6.15 -54.17
CA LEU A 1078 -15.74 -6.07 -54.65
C LEU A 1078 -14.92 -5.19 -53.70
N THR A 1079 -13.70 -5.62 -53.39
CA THR A 1079 -12.75 -4.79 -52.64
C THR A 1079 -12.65 -3.41 -53.30
N PRO A 1080 -12.93 -2.32 -52.58
CA PRO A 1080 -12.92 -0.98 -53.18
C PRO A 1080 -11.48 -0.55 -53.49
N VAL A 1081 -11.32 0.19 -54.59
CA VAL A 1081 -10.16 1.06 -54.79
C VAL A 1081 -10.52 2.38 -54.13
N LEU A 1082 -9.81 2.73 -53.06
CA LEU A 1082 -10.04 3.95 -52.32
C LEU A 1082 -9.02 4.98 -52.76
N GLN A 1083 -9.51 6.17 -53.12
CA GLN A 1083 -8.68 7.32 -53.39
C GLN A 1083 -9.00 8.40 -52.35
N ILE A 1084 -7.99 8.76 -51.57
CA ILE A 1084 -8.05 9.89 -50.65
C ILE A 1084 -7.42 11.08 -51.38
N VAL A 1085 -8.13 12.21 -51.40
CA VAL A 1085 -7.64 13.46 -51.98
C VAL A 1085 -7.96 14.59 -51.02
N SER A 1086 -6.98 15.44 -50.71
CA SER A 1086 -7.24 16.67 -49.98
C SER A 1086 -7.40 17.87 -50.91
N SER A 1087 -8.42 18.70 -50.66
CA SER A 1087 -8.61 19.99 -51.34
C SER A 1087 -7.81 21.13 -50.70
N GLU A 1088 -7.23 20.89 -49.53
CA GLU A 1088 -6.36 21.80 -48.79
C GLU A 1088 -4.90 21.31 -48.87
N PRO A 1089 -3.90 22.19 -48.72
CA PRO A 1089 -2.52 21.81 -48.94
C PRO A 1089 -1.97 21.01 -47.75
N PHE A 1090 -1.98 19.69 -47.90
CA PHE A 1090 -1.33 18.71 -47.02
C PHE A 1090 -0.21 18.00 -47.77
N ALA A 1091 0.81 17.54 -47.04
CA ALA A 1091 1.86 16.67 -47.55
C ALA A 1091 1.88 15.33 -46.81
N ALA A 1092 2.30 14.26 -47.51
CA ALA A 1092 2.44 12.92 -46.96
C ALA A 1092 3.57 12.86 -45.91
N ASP A 1093 4.66 13.60 -46.15
CA ASP A 1093 5.74 13.79 -45.18
C ASP A 1093 6.29 15.23 -45.20
N LEU A 1094 7.22 15.48 -44.27
CA LEU A 1094 7.89 16.76 -44.14
C LEU A 1094 8.71 17.14 -45.38
N GLN A 1095 9.30 16.17 -46.07
CA GLN A 1095 10.18 16.41 -47.21
C GLN A 1095 9.37 16.84 -48.43
N ASP A 1096 8.21 16.24 -48.66
CA ASP A 1096 7.23 16.63 -49.67
C ASP A 1096 6.63 18.01 -49.39
N ALA A 1097 6.39 18.33 -48.12
CA ALA A 1097 5.97 19.66 -47.70
C ALA A 1097 7.02 20.73 -48.04
N LEU A 1098 8.30 20.44 -47.74
CA LEU A 1098 9.43 21.34 -47.99
C LEU A 1098 9.73 21.51 -49.48
N ASN A 1099 9.46 20.49 -50.30
CA ASN A 1099 9.60 20.52 -51.76
C ASN A 1099 8.46 21.29 -52.47
N GLY A 1100 7.47 21.80 -51.72
CA GLY A 1100 6.36 22.57 -52.27
C GLY A 1100 5.27 21.72 -52.93
N SER A 1101 5.24 20.41 -52.68
CA SER A 1101 4.15 19.54 -53.11
C SER A 1101 2.93 19.82 -52.24
N SER A 1102 1.83 20.31 -52.85
CA SER A 1102 0.67 20.82 -52.12
C SER A 1102 -0.57 19.92 -52.20
N GLN A 1103 -0.43 18.66 -52.60
CA GLN A 1103 -1.57 17.75 -52.77
C GLN A 1103 -1.25 16.38 -52.17
N PHE A 1104 -1.89 16.07 -51.04
CA PHE A 1104 -1.99 14.70 -50.54
C PHE A 1104 -3.01 13.94 -51.39
N SER A 1105 -2.53 12.96 -52.16
CA SER A 1105 -3.38 11.99 -52.84
C SER A 1105 -2.80 10.60 -52.68
N GLU A 1106 -3.60 9.71 -52.09
CA GLU A 1106 -3.23 8.32 -51.81
C GLU A 1106 -4.28 7.43 -52.48
N THR A 1107 -3.84 6.42 -53.22
CA THR A 1107 -4.72 5.42 -53.83
C THR A 1107 -4.26 4.05 -53.37
N PHE A 1108 -5.16 3.33 -52.73
CA PHE A 1108 -4.86 2.00 -52.20
C PHE A 1108 -6.05 1.07 -52.43
N TYR A 1109 -5.77 -0.22 -52.32
CA TYR A 1109 -6.79 -1.25 -52.34
C TYR A 1109 -7.25 -1.46 -50.91
N GLY A 1110 -8.57 -1.46 -50.67
CA GLY A 1110 -9.15 -1.75 -49.35
C GLY A 1110 -9.03 -3.23 -48.98
N SER A 1111 -7.85 -3.82 -49.16
CA SER A 1111 -7.63 -5.26 -49.12
C SER A 1111 -7.81 -5.82 -47.72
N ILE A 1112 -8.26 -7.05 -47.74
CA ILE A 1112 -8.36 -8.04 -46.66
C ILE A 1112 -6.98 -8.48 -46.15
N GLY A 1113 -6.96 -8.94 -44.89
CA GLY A 1113 -5.84 -9.69 -44.32
C GLY A 1113 -5.47 -10.96 -45.10
N ALA A 1114 -4.36 -11.60 -44.74
CA ALA A 1114 -3.69 -12.66 -45.54
C ALA A 1114 -4.54 -13.93 -45.79
N ASP A 1115 -5.59 -14.17 -45.01
CA ASP A 1115 -6.32 -15.44 -44.96
C ASP A 1115 -7.74 -15.38 -45.55
N SER A 1116 -8.04 -14.43 -46.44
CA SER A 1116 -9.38 -14.28 -47.06
C SER A 1116 -9.35 -14.45 -48.59
N PRO A 1117 -10.47 -14.81 -49.25
CA PRO A 1117 -10.58 -14.91 -50.70
C PRO A 1117 -10.26 -13.56 -51.38
N PRO A 1118 -9.23 -13.49 -52.24
CA PRO A 1118 -8.73 -12.22 -52.75
C PRO A 1118 -9.78 -11.44 -53.56
N GLY A 1119 -9.89 -10.14 -53.30
CA GLY A 1119 -10.73 -9.20 -54.06
C GLY A 1119 -12.21 -9.13 -53.62
N ILE A 1120 -12.59 -9.82 -52.54
CA ILE A 1120 -13.94 -9.84 -51.99
C ILE A 1120 -13.94 -9.17 -50.61
N LEU A 1121 -14.97 -8.37 -50.33
CA LEU A 1121 -15.28 -7.82 -49.01
C LEU A 1121 -16.63 -8.39 -48.54
N PHE A 1122 -16.62 -9.16 -47.46
CA PHE A 1122 -17.81 -9.88 -46.99
C PHE A 1122 -18.84 -8.95 -46.33
N PRO A 1123 -20.14 -9.26 -46.39
CA PRO A 1123 -21.17 -8.63 -45.55
C PRO A 1123 -20.74 -8.48 -44.09
N GLY A 1124 -20.85 -7.27 -43.54
CA GLY A 1124 -20.48 -6.93 -42.17
C GLY A 1124 -18.98 -6.74 -41.93
N GLN A 1125 -18.13 -7.00 -42.92
CA GLN A 1125 -16.69 -6.83 -42.78
C GLN A 1125 -16.31 -5.35 -42.77
N TYR A 1126 -15.49 -4.98 -41.78
CA TYR A 1126 -14.98 -3.63 -41.54
C TYR A 1126 -13.45 -3.68 -41.49
N GLU A 1127 -12.80 -2.73 -42.16
CA GLU A 1127 -11.35 -2.55 -42.14
C GLU A 1127 -11.02 -1.06 -41.98
N SER A 1128 -9.82 -0.76 -41.47
CA SER A 1128 -9.35 0.62 -41.32
C SER A 1128 -7.84 0.77 -41.50
N LEU A 1129 -7.43 1.96 -41.95
CA LEU A 1129 -6.04 2.35 -42.11
C LEU A 1129 -5.84 3.78 -41.59
N THR A 1130 -4.82 3.99 -40.76
CA THR A 1130 -4.50 5.30 -40.19
C THR A 1130 -3.33 5.93 -40.94
N TYR A 1131 -3.54 7.14 -41.44
CA TYR A 1131 -2.54 7.96 -42.13
C TYR A 1131 -2.11 9.13 -41.25
N HIS A 1132 -0.85 9.54 -41.39
CA HIS A 1132 -0.29 10.69 -40.70
C HIS A 1132 0.14 11.74 -41.74
N THR A 1133 -0.34 12.99 -41.63
CA THR A 1133 -0.05 14.05 -42.62
C THR A 1133 0.34 15.38 -41.99
N VAL A 1134 0.89 16.29 -42.81
CA VAL A 1134 1.39 17.61 -42.37
C VAL A 1134 0.68 18.77 -43.11
N PRO A 1135 0.04 19.74 -42.43
CA PRO A 1135 -0.63 20.89 -43.04
C PRO A 1135 0.33 22.03 -43.41
N LEU A 1136 0.14 22.63 -44.60
CA LEU A 1136 1.05 23.64 -45.18
C LEU A 1136 0.67 25.11 -44.90
N GLY A 1137 -0.32 25.37 -44.04
CA GLY A 1137 -1.07 26.64 -43.91
C GLY A 1137 -0.29 27.94 -43.61
N CYS A 1138 1.04 27.95 -43.51
CA CYS A 1138 1.84 29.17 -43.31
C CYS A 1138 3.23 29.18 -43.98
N LEU A 1139 3.53 28.30 -44.95
CA LEU A 1139 4.84 28.30 -45.63
C LEU A 1139 4.99 29.38 -46.73
N LYS A 1140 3.96 30.20 -46.98
CA LYS A 1140 4.00 31.26 -48.02
C LYS A 1140 4.76 32.54 -47.62
N LYS A 1141 5.34 32.63 -46.42
CA LYS A 1141 6.15 33.77 -45.96
C LYS A 1141 7.33 33.31 -45.08
N LEU A 1142 8.25 32.54 -45.66
CA LEU A 1142 9.64 32.46 -45.20
C LEU A 1142 10.56 32.72 -46.39
#